data_AF-A0A5N4A1A6-F1
#
_entry.id   AF-A0A5N4A1A6-F1
#
_cell.length_a   1.000
_cell.length_b   1.000
_cell.length_c   1.000
_cell.angle_alpha   90.00
_cell.angle_beta   90.00
_cell.angle_gamma   90.00
#
_symmetry.space_group_name_H-M   'P 1'
#
loop_
_entity.id
_entity.type
_entity.pdbx_description
1 polymer ?
#
loop_
_entity_poly.entity_id
_entity_poly.type
_entity_poly.pdbx_seq_one_letter_code
_entity_poly.pdbx_strand_id
1 'polypeptide(L)'
;MVAKRNIEANVKKTFSVMKALSKREERQKEGRKRFNKVMKMARSKRKGGVENRESLENGAKDCNSLGVGPHFPVVAMANKKNLLLLLQNPTEPCFMAKGEKNSVFDMPTDYLPPQYQHLGVQLFNRFGEEAGERIPVKKISLPSLGKILNLPRHANFSLFLPFHRQIAGQLIDIFMGMRNIDELQSMAVYARDRVNPYLFNYCLSVALLHRPDTQDLDLPSFMQSFPDKFLDSKTFSKVREEATIVPTGSRLPIEIPIDFTASNLEEEHRVAYFREDVGLNLHHWHWHLVYPFNGPREIVNKNRRGELFYYMHQQIMARYNFERFSNSLKRVTRLVDWRAPITEAYFPKLDSMVASRSYPARVANQTLKDLNREQDQVKADIGTMERWRDRIIAAINSGVIQDERGNNVTLTEFEGIDVLGNMIESSIISPNRAFYGDLHNYGHVFISYCHDPDHRHLESFGVIGDSTTAMRDPAFYRWHAYIDYIFQQLKDSLPRYTVNQLNYDGVTVTSCSVQAQGAPQNELQTFWQQSDVDLSRGMDFQPRGSVFVRFTHLNHRAFNYTINVNNTGGARQGTCRIFIAPAADERGNPWLFQDQKGLFVELDRFVVNLRQGQNTITRRSDQSSVTIPFERTFRNLEANRPAGGDALEQFNFCGCGWPQHLLIAKGTPEGLRCHLFVMISNYADDRVVQDTQVPCNDASSYCGIKDRLYPDRRSMGYPFDRAPRDGVSTLQQFLTSNMRVQPVTIRFTGRTERRQ
;
A
#
# COMPACT_ATOMS: atom_id res chain seq x y z
N MET A 1 15.83 19.15 -61.11
CA MET A 1 14.57 19.85 -60.72
C MET A 1 13.99 19.38 -59.39
N VAL A 2 13.98 18.09 -59.05
CA VAL A 2 13.39 17.55 -57.80
C VAL A 2 14.10 18.02 -56.52
N ALA A 3 15.44 18.10 -56.52
CA ALA A 3 16.21 18.60 -55.38
C ALA A 3 15.92 20.08 -55.04
N LYS A 4 15.66 20.93 -56.06
CA LYS A 4 15.37 22.36 -55.87
C LYS A 4 14.00 22.58 -55.21
N ARG A 5 13.00 21.73 -55.54
CA ARG A 5 11.67 21.74 -54.91
C ARG A 5 11.69 21.28 -53.45
N ASN A 6 12.53 20.30 -53.10
CA ASN A 6 12.66 19.84 -51.71
C ASN A 6 13.33 20.88 -50.79
N ILE A 7 14.28 21.66 -51.32
CA ILE A 7 14.91 22.74 -50.55
C ILE A 7 13.90 23.88 -50.32
N GLU A 8 13.14 24.29 -51.32
CA GLU A 8 12.09 25.32 -51.16
C GLU A 8 10.98 24.89 -50.18
N ALA A 9 10.59 23.62 -50.19
CA ALA A 9 9.61 23.08 -49.25
C ALA A 9 10.11 23.10 -47.80
N ASN A 10 11.38 22.73 -47.58
CA ASN A 10 11.99 22.77 -46.25
C ASN A 10 12.17 24.20 -45.73
N VAL A 11 12.58 25.16 -46.59
CA VAL A 11 12.70 26.57 -46.19
C VAL A 11 11.34 27.14 -45.80
N LYS A 12 10.26 26.86 -46.56
CA LYS A 12 8.89 27.28 -46.21
C LYS A 12 8.43 26.68 -44.87
N LYS A 13 8.76 25.42 -44.60
CA LYS A 13 8.41 24.75 -43.34
C LYS A 13 9.12 25.37 -42.14
N THR A 14 10.41 25.68 -42.28
CA THR A 14 11.22 26.35 -41.25
C THR A 14 10.72 27.78 -40.96
N PHE A 15 10.37 28.55 -42.00
CA PHE A 15 9.78 29.88 -41.82
C PHE A 15 8.41 29.83 -41.10
N SER A 16 7.59 28.82 -41.40
CA SER A 16 6.31 28.62 -40.71
C SER A 16 6.49 28.33 -39.21
N VAL A 17 7.50 27.54 -38.85
CA VAL A 17 7.82 27.22 -37.45
C VAL A 17 8.34 28.45 -36.71
N MET A 18 9.24 29.24 -37.33
CA MET A 18 9.72 30.49 -36.72
C MET A 18 8.59 31.50 -36.50
N LYS A 19 7.64 31.61 -37.45
CA LYS A 19 6.47 32.50 -37.32
C LYS A 19 5.53 32.05 -36.19
N ALA A 20 5.42 30.73 -35.95
CA ALA A 20 4.65 30.18 -34.84
C ALA A 20 5.32 30.41 -33.48
N LEU A 21 6.66 30.30 -33.41
CA LEU A 21 7.44 30.58 -32.20
C LEU A 21 7.39 32.07 -31.82
N SER A 22 7.52 32.97 -32.81
CA SER A 22 7.38 34.41 -32.60
C SER A 22 5.99 34.79 -32.04
N LYS A 23 4.91 34.23 -32.59
CA LYS A 23 3.54 34.44 -32.04
C LYS A 23 3.38 33.89 -30.62
N ARG A 24 4.10 32.82 -30.25
CA ARG A 24 4.07 32.26 -28.89
C ARG A 24 4.77 33.16 -27.89
N GLU A 25 5.90 33.76 -28.26
CA GLU A 25 6.60 34.76 -27.44
C GLU A 25 5.77 36.03 -27.25
N GLU A 26 5.07 36.48 -28.28
CA GLU A 26 4.20 37.66 -28.22
C GLU A 26 3.04 37.45 -27.23
N ARG A 27 2.40 36.27 -27.28
CA ARG A 27 1.36 35.87 -26.30
C ARG A 27 1.89 35.76 -24.88
N GLN A 28 3.13 35.30 -24.68
CA GLN A 28 3.76 35.27 -23.36
C GLN A 28 4.07 36.67 -22.82
N LYS A 29 4.52 37.60 -23.67
CA LYS A 29 4.72 39.01 -23.30
C LYS A 29 3.40 39.67 -22.90
N GLU A 30 2.32 39.38 -23.61
CA GLU A 30 0.98 39.90 -23.30
C GLU A 30 0.42 39.31 -21.99
N GLY A 31 0.63 38.01 -21.74
CA GLY A 31 0.32 37.35 -20.47
C GLY A 31 1.06 37.97 -19.27
N ARG A 32 2.36 38.28 -19.42
CA ARG A 32 3.15 38.98 -18.39
C ARG A 32 2.64 40.41 -18.13
N LYS A 33 2.23 41.15 -19.17
CA LYS A 33 1.62 42.48 -19.00
C LYS A 33 0.30 42.39 -18.23
N ARG A 34 -0.54 41.40 -18.51
CA ARG A 34 -1.81 41.16 -17.79
C ARG A 34 -1.58 40.80 -16.31
N PHE A 35 -0.63 39.92 -16.04
CA PHE A 35 -0.24 39.54 -14.68
C PHE A 35 0.27 40.74 -13.86
N ASN A 36 1.11 41.59 -14.46
CA ASN A 36 1.61 42.80 -13.80
C ASN A 36 0.51 43.84 -13.54
N LYS A 37 -0.51 43.92 -14.40
CA LYS A 37 -1.70 44.78 -14.18
C LYS A 37 -2.53 44.28 -12.99
N VAL A 38 -2.75 42.97 -12.88
CA VAL A 38 -3.46 42.35 -11.74
C VAL A 38 -2.69 42.56 -10.43
N MET A 39 -1.36 42.39 -10.45
CA MET A 39 -0.52 42.63 -9.27
C MET A 39 -0.49 44.10 -8.83
N LYS A 40 -0.56 45.06 -9.78
CA LYS A 40 -0.72 46.49 -9.46
C LYS A 40 -2.09 46.80 -8.83
N MET A 41 -3.17 46.20 -9.32
CA MET A 41 -4.51 46.34 -8.73
C MET A 41 -4.59 45.72 -7.32
N ALA A 42 -3.96 44.56 -7.10
CA ALA A 42 -3.89 43.92 -5.79
C ALA A 42 -3.08 44.73 -4.77
N ARG A 43 -2.02 45.43 -5.21
CA ARG A 43 -1.23 46.34 -4.36
C ARG A 43 -1.96 47.65 -4.05
N SER A 44 -2.84 48.13 -4.93
CA SER A 44 -3.69 49.31 -4.68
C SER A 44 -4.80 49.02 -3.66
N LYS A 45 -5.39 47.81 -3.67
CA LYS A 45 -6.39 47.40 -2.66
C LYS A 45 -5.83 47.13 -1.25
N ARG A 46 -4.51 46.92 -1.11
CA ARG A 46 -3.84 46.72 0.19
C ARG A 46 -3.43 48.01 0.91
N LYS A 47 -3.60 49.19 0.30
CA LYS A 47 -3.18 50.49 0.87
C LYS A 47 -4.32 51.42 1.32
N GLY A 48 -5.56 50.95 1.37
CA GLY A 48 -6.73 51.76 1.75
C GLY A 48 -7.62 51.10 2.80
N GLY A 49 -7.03 50.61 3.90
CA GLY A 49 -7.75 49.93 4.97
C GLY A 49 -7.25 50.36 6.35
N VAL A 50 -7.53 51.60 6.72
CA VAL A 50 -7.51 52.10 8.10
C VAL A 50 -8.64 53.11 8.19
N GLU A 51 -9.75 52.71 8.84
CA GLU A 51 -10.64 53.53 9.68
C GLU A 51 -12.02 52.87 9.83
N ASN A 52 -12.52 52.94 11.07
CA ASN A 52 -13.88 52.69 11.56
C ASN A 52 -14.37 51.24 11.72
N ARG A 53 -13.96 50.66 12.86
CA ARG A 53 -14.76 49.72 13.66
C ARG A 53 -15.62 50.53 14.63
N GLU A 54 -16.90 50.66 14.35
CA GLU A 54 -18.01 50.84 15.30
C GLU A 54 -19.29 51.01 14.47
N SER A 55 -20.43 50.51 14.97
CA SER A 55 -21.78 50.50 14.34
C SER A 55 -22.13 49.33 13.41
N LEU A 56 -22.21 48.10 13.93
CA LEU A 56 -23.03 47.02 13.35
C LEU A 56 -23.58 46.10 14.46
N GLU A 57 -24.22 46.70 15.45
CA GLU A 57 -25.18 46.03 16.35
C GLU A 57 -26.37 46.97 16.49
N ASN A 58 -27.36 46.81 15.60
CA ASN A 58 -28.76 47.24 15.71
C ASN A 58 -29.38 47.28 14.30
N GLY A 59 -29.86 46.12 13.85
CA GLY A 59 -30.49 46.00 12.53
C GLY A 59 -30.96 44.57 12.23
N ALA A 60 -31.40 43.85 13.26
CA ALA A 60 -31.99 42.52 13.13
C ALA A 60 -33.36 42.54 13.80
N LYS A 61 -34.30 43.23 13.16
CA LYS A 61 -35.76 43.12 13.28
C LYS A 61 -36.31 44.06 12.20
N ASP A 62 -37.38 43.62 11.54
CA ASP A 62 -38.07 44.29 10.42
C ASP A 62 -37.45 44.09 9.04
N CYS A 63 -37.78 42.95 8.42
CA CYS A 63 -38.34 42.90 7.06
C CYS A 63 -38.83 41.48 6.77
N ASN A 64 -39.94 41.11 7.41
CA ASN A 64 -40.74 39.95 7.05
C ASN A 64 -42.00 40.48 6.36
N SER A 65 -41.89 40.85 5.09
CA SER A 65 -43.03 41.02 4.17
C SER A 65 -42.52 41.50 2.81
N LEU A 66 -42.74 40.65 1.81
CA LEU A 66 -42.92 40.89 0.38
C LEU A 66 -42.24 39.76 -0.39
N GLY A 67 -43.07 38.77 -0.73
CA GLY A 67 -42.69 37.69 -1.61
C GLY A 67 -42.44 38.18 -3.04
N VAL A 68 -41.87 37.26 -3.82
CA VAL A 68 -41.49 37.35 -5.24
C VAL A 68 -40.05 37.82 -5.49
N GLY A 69 -39.12 36.86 -5.40
CA GLY A 69 -37.81 36.90 -6.05
C GLY A 69 -37.55 35.54 -6.72
N PRO A 70 -36.89 35.47 -7.89
CA PRO A 70 -36.77 34.23 -8.66
C PRO A 70 -35.91 33.23 -7.90
N HIS A 71 -36.49 32.08 -7.55
CA HIS A 71 -35.75 30.90 -7.10
C HIS A 71 -34.83 30.42 -8.22
N PHE A 72 -33.58 30.89 -8.22
CA PHE A 72 -32.50 30.10 -8.78
C PHE A 72 -32.29 28.90 -7.85
N PRO A 73 -32.44 27.65 -8.31
CA PRO A 73 -32.11 26.51 -7.47
C PRO A 73 -30.61 26.58 -7.19
N VAL A 74 -30.26 26.77 -5.91
CA VAL A 74 -28.91 26.48 -5.44
C VAL A 74 -28.74 24.98 -5.61
N VAL A 75 -28.18 24.56 -6.74
CA VAL A 75 -27.85 23.16 -6.98
C VAL A 75 -26.81 22.80 -5.92
N ALA A 76 -27.23 22.05 -4.90
CA ALA A 76 -26.33 21.55 -3.86
C ALA A 76 -25.12 20.88 -4.53
N MET A 77 -23.91 21.23 -4.06
CA MET A 77 -22.70 20.53 -4.50
C MET A 77 -22.81 19.05 -4.10
N ALA A 78 -22.35 18.14 -4.95
CA ALA A 78 -22.30 16.72 -4.63
C ALA A 78 -21.54 16.50 -3.31
N ASN A 79 -22.16 15.72 -2.42
CA ASN A 79 -21.50 15.29 -1.21
C ASN A 79 -20.39 14.31 -1.57
N LYS A 80 -19.13 14.68 -1.33
CA LYS A 80 -17.97 13.83 -1.61
C LYS A 80 -18.04 12.43 -0.99
N LYS A 81 -18.79 12.24 0.10
CA LYS A 81 -19.03 10.91 0.70
C LYS A 81 -19.77 9.96 -0.25
N ASN A 82 -20.55 10.47 -1.21
CA ASN A 82 -21.22 9.66 -2.23
C ASN A 82 -20.23 8.87 -3.09
N LEU A 83 -19.00 9.36 -3.26
CA LEU A 83 -17.95 8.65 -4.00
C LEU A 83 -17.59 7.31 -3.36
N LEU A 84 -17.75 7.17 -2.04
CA LEU A 84 -17.47 5.91 -1.32
C LEU A 84 -18.53 4.84 -1.60
N LEU A 85 -19.77 5.22 -1.94
CA LEU A 85 -20.83 4.28 -2.33
C LEU A 85 -20.50 3.57 -3.65
N LEU A 86 -19.70 4.22 -4.52
CA LEU A 86 -19.26 3.64 -5.79
C LEU A 86 -18.24 2.51 -5.59
N LEU A 87 -17.65 2.37 -4.41
CA LEU A 87 -16.72 1.29 -4.06
C LEU A 87 -17.42 0.07 -3.44
N GLN A 88 -18.74 0.13 -3.24
CA GLN A 88 -19.56 -0.97 -2.73
C GLN A 88 -20.24 -1.73 -3.87
N ASN A 89 -20.53 -3.01 -3.63
CA ASN A 89 -21.22 -3.94 -4.53
C ASN A 89 -20.72 -3.78 -5.98
N PRO A 90 -19.44 -4.09 -6.24
CA PRO A 90 -18.70 -3.60 -7.39
C PRO A 90 -19.24 -4.09 -8.73
N THR A 91 -19.95 -5.23 -8.78
CA THR A 91 -20.54 -5.70 -10.04
C THR A 91 -22.00 -5.28 -10.23
N GLU A 92 -22.72 -4.90 -9.17
CA GLU A 92 -24.06 -4.32 -9.27
C GLU A 92 -24.02 -2.93 -9.93
N PRO A 93 -24.88 -2.63 -10.92
CA PRO A 93 -24.94 -1.31 -11.56
C PRO A 93 -25.21 -0.14 -10.58
N CYS A 94 -24.81 1.06 -10.98
CA CYS A 94 -24.95 2.28 -10.16
C CYS A 94 -26.39 2.70 -9.91
N PHE A 95 -27.32 2.29 -10.78
CA PHE A 95 -28.76 2.59 -10.65
C PHE A 95 -29.47 1.68 -9.64
N MET A 96 -28.79 0.66 -9.10
CA MET A 96 -29.30 -0.13 -7.97
C MET A 96 -28.88 0.49 -6.65
N ALA A 97 -29.71 0.37 -5.62
CA ALA A 97 -29.47 0.88 -4.27
C ALA A 97 -28.08 0.47 -3.71
N LYS A 98 -27.41 1.39 -3.02
CA LYS A 98 -26.08 1.20 -2.40
C LYS A 98 -26.09 1.66 -0.94
N GLY A 99 -25.27 1.01 -0.12
CA GLY A 99 -25.15 1.31 1.30
C GLY A 99 -26.41 0.99 2.13
N GLU A 100 -26.33 1.20 3.44
CA GLU A 100 -27.42 0.91 4.38
C GLU A 100 -28.65 1.81 4.18
N LYS A 101 -28.46 3.02 3.61
CA LYS A 101 -29.54 3.97 3.31
C LYS A 101 -30.29 3.65 2.02
N ASN A 102 -29.94 2.58 1.32
CA ASN A 102 -30.48 2.28 -0.01
C ASN A 102 -30.37 3.47 -0.97
N SER A 103 -29.21 4.11 -1.01
CA SER A 103 -28.97 5.30 -1.83
C SER A 103 -28.87 4.92 -3.32
N VAL A 104 -29.58 5.63 -4.20
CA VAL A 104 -29.59 5.40 -5.65
C VAL A 104 -29.04 6.62 -6.39
N PHE A 105 -28.21 6.39 -7.42
CA PHE A 105 -27.71 7.48 -8.27
C PHE A 105 -28.69 7.80 -9.40
N ASP A 106 -29.28 8.99 -9.36
CA ASP A 106 -30.15 9.53 -10.41
C ASP A 106 -29.28 10.05 -11.56
N MET A 107 -28.99 9.17 -12.51
CA MET A 107 -28.12 9.45 -13.66
C MET A 107 -28.88 9.67 -14.97
N PRO A 108 -28.31 10.45 -15.91
CA PRO A 108 -28.87 10.57 -17.26
C PRO A 108 -29.02 9.21 -17.95
N THR A 109 -30.07 9.01 -18.75
CA THR A 109 -30.30 7.74 -19.47
C THR A 109 -29.13 7.35 -20.36
N ASP A 110 -28.42 8.31 -20.95
CA ASP A 110 -27.23 8.06 -21.77
C ASP A 110 -26.00 7.59 -20.96
N TYR A 111 -26.06 7.67 -19.63
CA TYR A 111 -25.05 7.09 -18.74
C TYR A 111 -25.33 5.63 -18.44
N LEU A 112 -26.53 5.11 -18.71
CA LEU A 112 -26.78 3.67 -18.59
C LEU A 112 -25.92 2.90 -19.59
N PRO A 113 -25.41 1.69 -19.23
CA PRO A 113 -24.80 0.79 -20.19
C PRO A 113 -25.74 0.54 -21.38
N PRO A 114 -25.22 0.40 -22.62
CA PRO A 114 -26.04 0.28 -23.82
C PRO A 114 -27.17 -0.75 -23.73
N GLN A 115 -26.93 -1.89 -23.07
CA GLN A 115 -27.93 -2.94 -22.88
C GLN A 115 -29.13 -2.53 -22.01
N TYR A 116 -29.01 -1.49 -21.18
CA TYR A 116 -30.07 -1.03 -20.27
C TYR A 116 -30.72 0.29 -20.70
N GLN A 117 -30.18 0.99 -21.70
CA GLN A 117 -30.67 2.31 -22.11
C GLN A 117 -32.15 2.30 -22.52
N HIS A 118 -32.58 1.26 -23.24
CA HIS A 118 -33.98 1.10 -23.67
C HIS A 118 -34.98 0.87 -22.52
N LEU A 119 -34.49 0.45 -21.35
CA LEU A 119 -35.30 0.21 -20.14
C LEU A 119 -35.12 1.33 -19.10
N GLY A 120 -34.42 2.42 -19.42
CA GLY A 120 -33.96 3.39 -18.42
C GLY A 120 -35.08 3.89 -17.51
N VAL A 121 -36.22 4.30 -18.07
CA VAL A 121 -37.38 4.77 -17.29
C VAL A 121 -37.90 3.69 -16.34
N GLN A 122 -38.03 2.46 -16.82
CA GLN A 122 -38.54 1.34 -16.01
C GLN A 122 -37.57 0.98 -14.87
N LEU A 123 -36.26 0.96 -15.16
CA LEU A 123 -35.24 0.67 -14.16
C LEU A 123 -35.16 1.78 -13.09
N PHE A 124 -35.17 3.05 -13.50
CA PHE A 124 -35.16 4.16 -12.57
C PHE A 124 -36.41 4.21 -11.70
N ASN A 125 -37.59 3.88 -12.22
CA ASN A 125 -38.80 3.78 -11.41
C ASN A 125 -38.68 2.63 -10.40
N ARG A 126 -38.33 1.43 -10.86
CA ARG A 126 -38.21 0.24 -9.99
C ARG A 126 -37.27 0.47 -8.81
N PHE A 127 -36.05 0.92 -9.07
CA PHE A 127 -35.06 1.09 -8.00
C PHE A 127 -35.20 2.42 -7.27
N GLY A 128 -35.80 3.43 -7.90
CA GLY A 128 -36.03 4.74 -7.30
C GLY A 128 -37.22 4.77 -6.34
N GLU A 129 -38.23 3.91 -6.50
CA GLU A 129 -39.38 3.80 -5.59
C GLU A 129 -38.99 3.22 -4.22
N GLU A 130 -38.02 2.30 -4.20
CA GLU A 130 -37.51 1.64 -2.98
C GLU A 130 -36.27 2.37 -2.37
N ALA A 131 -35.83 3.48 -2.98
CA ALA A 131 -34.65 4.21 -2.55
C ALA A 131 -34.89 5.00 -1.27
N GLY A 132 -34.03 4.80 -0.26
CA GLY A 132 -34.04 5.64 0.94
C GLY A 132 -33.40 7.01 0.72
N GLU A 133 -32.59 7.17 -0.33
CA GLU A 133 -31.95 8.42 -0.74
C GLU A 133 -31.72 8.43 -2.26
N ARG A 134 -31.94 9.59 -2.90
CA ARG A 134 -31.61 9.80 -4.32
C ARG A 134 -30.48 10.81 -4.47
N ILE A 135 -29.42 10.40 -5.16
CA ILE A 135 -28.20 11.18 -5.36
C ILE A 135 -28.20 11.71 -6.80
N PRO A 136 -28.39 13.03 -7.02
CA PRO A 136 -28.40 13.59 -8.37
C PRO A 136 -27.01 13.52 -9.02
N VAL A 137 -26.96 13.10 -10.29
CA VAL A 137 -25.73 13.07 -11.10
C VAL A 137 -25.81 14.12 -12.20
N LYS A 138 -24.84 15.05 -12.21
CA LYS A 138 -24.82 16.14 -13.19
C LYS A 138 -24.36 15.61 -14.55
N LYS A 139 -25.03 16.05 -15.62
CA LYS A 139 -24.55 15.75 -16.98
C LYS A 139 -23.32 16.60 -17.28
N ILE A 140 -22.25 15.96 -17.76
CA ILE A 140 -20.98 16.61 -18.10
C ILE A 140 -20.53 16.21 -19.51
N SER A 141 -19.58 16.93 -20.08
CA SER A 141 -18.87 16.47 -21.28
C SER A 141 -17.93 15.33 -20.89
N LEU A 142 -18.24 14.12 -21.33
CA LEU A 142 -17.49 12.93 -20.93
C LEU A 142 -16.21 12.78 -21.77
N PRO A 143 -15.03 12.60 -21.14
CA PRO A 143 -13.82 12.19 -21.84
C PRO A 143 -13.98 10.77 -22.40
N SER A 144 -13.27 10.48 -23.49
CA SER A 144 -13.25 9.13 -24.06
C SER A 144 -12.53 8.16 -23.12
N LEU A 145 -13.15 7.00 -22.88
CA LEU A 145 -12.53 5.90 -22.14
C LEU A 145 -11.57 5.07 -23.03
N GLY A 146 -11.63 5.20 -24.36
CA GLY A 146 -10.66 4.62 -25.29
C GLY A 146 -10.26 3.17 -24.99
N LYS A 147 -8.94 2.92 -24.86
CA LYS A 147 -8.36 1.60 -24.60
C LYS A 147 -8.71 1.01 -23.23
N ILE A 148 -9.19 1.82 -22.28
CA ILE A 148 -9.62 1.35 -20.94
C ILE A 148 -10.74 0.33 -21.08
N LEU A 149 -11.62 0.50 -22.07
CA LEU A 149 -12.73 -0.41 -22.37
C LEU A 149 -12.28 -1.72 -23.04
N ASN A 150 -11.02 -1.85 -23.44
CA ASN A 150 -10.51 -3.09 -24.04
C ASN A 150 -10.26 -4.17 -22.98
N LEU A 151 -10.14 -3.83 -21.69
CA LEU A 151 -10.16 -4.81 -20.61
C LEU A 151 -11.63 -5.20 -20.36
N PRO A 152 -12.03 -6.47 -20.59
CA PRO A 152 -13.41 -6.87 -20.40
C PRO A 152 -13.88 -6.65 -18.97
N ARG A 153 -15.17 -6.31 -18.82
CA ARG A 153 -15.76 -6.06 -17.50
C ARG A 153 -15.66 -7.26 -16.56
N HIS A 154 -15.70 -8.47 -17.11
CA HIS A 154 -15.67 -9.75 -16.39
C HIS A 154 -14.30 -10.46 -16.53
N ALA A 155 -13.21 -9.69 -16.56
CA ALA A 155 -11.84 -10.21 -16.56
C ALA A 155 -11.15 -9.97 -15.21
N ASN A 156 -10.10 -10.73 -14.92
CA ASN A 156 -9.20 -10.41 -13.82
C ASN A 156 -8.33 -9.19 -14.17
N PHE A 157 -7.87 -8.47 -13.16
CA PHE A 157 -7.03 -7.28 -13.29
C PHE A 157 -5.76 -7.44 -12.45
N SER A 158 -4.62 -7.01 -13.00
CA SER A 158 -3.32 -7.08 -12.35
C SER A 158 -2.43 -5.94 -12.83
N LEU A 159 -1.81 -5.21 -11.90
CA LEU A 159 -0.84 -4.17 -12.23
C LEU A 159 0.48 -4.72 -12.78
N PHE A 160 0.79 -5.99 -12.58
CA PHE A 160 2.01 -6.58 -13.15
C PHE A 160 1.95 -6.65 -14.67
N LEU A 161 0.74 -6.75 -15.25
CA LEU A 161 0.56 -6.81 -16.70
C LEU A 161 0.72 -5.42 -17.34
N PRO A 162 1.60 -5.27 -18.36
CA PRO A 162 1.90 -3.98 -18.98
C PRO A 162 0.67 -3.21 -19.49
N PHE A 163 -0.25 -3.91 -20.14
CA PHE A 163 -1.47 -3.31 -20.67
C PHE A 163 -2.39 -2.80 -19.53
N HIS A 164 -2.56 -3.58 -18.47
CA HIS A 164 -3.42 -3.25 -17.34
C HIS A 164 -2.92 -2.02 -16.57
N ARG A 165 -1.63 -1.94 -16.27
CA ARG A 165 -1.06 -0.75 -15.60
C ARG A 165 -1.10 0.50 -16.48
N GLN A 166 -1.04 0.36 -17.81
CA GLN A 166 -1.20 1.48 -18.74
C GLN A 166 -2.62 2.05 -18.68
N ILE A 167 -3.65 1.21 -18.79
CA ILE A 167 -5.04 1.66 -18.73
C ILE A 167 -5.43 2.17 -17.33
N ALA A 168 -4.81 1.64 -16.27
CA ALA A 168 -4.96 2.18 -14.92
C ALA A 168 -4.43 3.61 -14.82
N GLY A 169 -3.23 3.88 -15.34
CA GLY A 169 -2.69 5.24 -15.41
C GLY A 169 -3.62 6.21 -16.14
N GLN A 170 -4.17 5.79 -17.29
CA GLN A 170 -5.11 6.60 -18.07
C GLN A 170 -6.41 6.91 -17.32
N LEU A 171 -6.99 5.94 -16.62
CA LEU A 171 -8.21 6.16 -15.85
C LEU A 171 -7.97 7.04 -14.62
N ILE A 172 -6.81 6.88 -13.96
CA ILE A 172 -6.37 7.77 -12.87
C ILE A 172 -6.21 9.20 -13.39
N ASP A 173 -5.55 9.41 -14.54
CA ASP A 173 -5.42 10.74 -15.17
C ASP A 173 -6.79 11.39 -15.41
N ILE A 174 -7.77 10.62 -15.91
CA ILE A 174 -9.14 11.11 -16.12
C ILE A 174 -9.76 11.57 -14.79
N PHE A 175 -9.69 10.76 -13.72
CA PHE A 175 -10.27 11.13 -12.43
C PHE A 175 -9.54 12.30 -11.75
N MET A 176 -8.22 12.36 -11.86
CA MET A 176 -7.42 13.48 -11.35
C MET A 176 -7.70 14.77 -12.13
N GLY A 177 -8.00 14.67 -13.43
CA GLY A 177 -8.32 15.80 -14.30
C GLY A 177 -9.70 16.43 -14.12
N MET A 178 -10.61 15.81 -13.35
CA MET A 178 -11.94 16.37 -13.07
C MET A 178 -11.84 17.62 -12.19
N ARG A 179 -12.61 18.67 -12.50
CA ARG A 179 -12.41 20.00 -11.90
C ARG A 179 -12.87 20.10 -10.45
N ASN A 180 -13.88 19.33 -10.07
CA ASN A 180 -14.52 19.36 -8.76
C ASN A 180 -15.23 18.02 -8.48
N ILE A 181 -15.80 17.90 -7.27
CA ILE A 181 -16.51 16.71 -6.80
C ILE A 181 -17.72 16.35 -7.67
N ASP A 182 -18.46 17.33 -8.20
CA ASP A 182 -19.61 17.05 -9.07
C ASP A 182 -19.20 16.36 -10.37
N GLU A 183 -18.15 16.86 -11.02
CA GLU A 183 -17.61 16.28 -12.24
C GLU A 183 -16.98 14.91 -11.98
N LEU A 184 -16.26 14.77 -10.87
CA LEU A 184 -15.70 13.49 -10.44
C LEU A 184 -16.80 12.45 -10.20
N GLN A 185 -17.85 12.80 -9.46
CA GLN A 185 -18.99 11.90 -9.22
C GLN A 185 -19.62 11.48 -10.55
N SER A 186 -19.84 12.44 -11.45
CA SER A 186 -20.48 12.19 -12.74
C SER A 186 -19.64 11.29 -13.65
N MET A 187 -18.33 11.53 -13.71
CA MET A 187 -17.39 10.68 -14.45
C MET A 187 -17.26 9.29 -13.82
N ALA A 188 -17.18 9.20 -12.49
CA ALA A 188 -17.07 7.94 -11.77
C ALA A 188 -18.33 7.07 -11.96
N VAL A 189 -19.53 7.64 -11.86
CA VAL A 189 -20.80 6.95 -12.17
C VAL A 189 -20.80 6.44 -13.61
N TYR A 190 -20.40 7.27 -14.58
CA TYR A 190 -20.33 6.86 -15.98
C TYR A 190 -19.35 5.71 -16.23
N ALA A 191 -18.17 5.76 -15.61
CA ALA A 191 -17.12 4.76 -15.78
C ALA A 191 -17.46 3.42 -15.09
N ARG A 192 -18.07 3.45 -13.91
CA ARG A 192 -18.24 2.29 -13.03
C ARG A 192 -18.96 1.11 -13.70
N ASP A 193 -19.99 1.38 -14.50
CA ASP A 193 -20.78 0.33 -15.15
C ASP A 193 -20.23 -0.10 -16.52
N ARG A 194 -19.10 0.48 -16.96
CA ARG A 194 -18.45 0.22 -18.26
C ARG A 194 -17.06 -0.39 -18.12
N VAL A 195 -16.31 0.06 -17.12
CA VAL A 195 -14.95 -0.36 -16.85
C VAL A 195 -14.96 -1.63 -16.01
N ASN A 196 -13.89 -2.44 -16.13
CA ASN A 196 -13.64 -3.56 -15.24
C ASN A 196 -13.72 -3.15 -13.75
N PRO A 197 -14.48 -3.86 -12.89
CA PRO A 197 -14.71 -3.46 -11.49
C PRO A 197 -13.44 -3.36 -10.64
N TYR A 198 -12.49 -4.28 -10.81
CA TYR A 198 -11.21 -4.22 -10.09
C TYR A 198 -10.39 -3.00 -10.52
N LEU A 199 -10.30 -2.75 -11.84
CA LEU A 199 -9.61 -1.58 -12.40
C LEU A 199 -10.26 -0.27 -11.92
N PHE A 200 -11.59 -0.19 -11.98
CA PHE A 200 -12.34 0.99 -11.53
C PHE A 200 -12.09 1.28 -10.04
N ASN A 201 -12.23 0.27 -9.17
CA ASN A 201 -12.03 0.43 -7.74
C ASN A 201 -10.59 0.86 -7.42
N TYR A 202 -9.59 0.26 -8.05
CA TYR A 202 -8.19 0.67 -7.90
C TYR A 202 -7.98 2.14 -8.31
N CYS A 203 -8.44 2.52 -9.51
CA CYS A 203 -8.20 3.86 -10.04
C CYS A 203 -8.94 4.95 -9.25
N LEU A 204 -10.19 4.68 -8.86
CA LEU A 204 -10.94 5.61 -8.02
C LEU A 204 -10.28 5.74 -6.64
N SER A 205 -9.86 4.63 -6.02
CA SER A 205 -9.15 4.66 -4.73
C SER A 205 -7.87 5.49 -4.80
N VAL A 206 -7.05 5.31 -5.86
CA VAL A 206 -5.86 6.15 -6.07
C VAL A 206 -6.24 7.62 -6.22
N ALA A 207 -7.24 7.95 -7.03
CA ALA A 207 -7.66 9.34 -7.23
C ALA A 207 -8.15 9.98 -5.92
N LEU A 208 -8.99 9.30 -5.15
CA LEU A 208 -9.50 9.81 -3.87
C LEU A 208 -8.38 10.03 -2.84
N LEU A 209 -7.31 9.22 -2.87
CA LEU A 209 -6.16 9.41 -1.98
C LEU A 209 -5.32 10.64 -2.34
N HIS A 210 -5.26 11.04 -3.61
CA HIS A 210 -4.31 12.04 -4.10
C HIS A 210 -4.97 13.39 -4.48
N ARG A 211 -6.28 13.44 -4.69
CA ARG A 211 -6.96 14.71 -5.00
C ARG A 211 -7.07 15.61 -3.77
N PRO A 212 -6.74 16.91 -3.86
CA PRO A 212 -6.84 17.84 -2.72
C PRO A 212 -8.24 17.98 -2.11
N ASP A 213 -9.30 17.82 -2.92
CA ASP A 213 -10.69 17.99 -2.50
C ASP A 213 -11.33 16.72 -1.88
N THR A 214 -10.56 15.63 -1.75
CA THR A 214 -11.01 14.34 -1.17
C THR A 214 -10.11 13.80 -0.05
N GLN A 215 -9.19 14.62 0.46
CA GLN A 215 -8.17 14.19 1.44
C GLN A 215 -8.76 13.66 2.75
N ASP A 216 -9.98 14.08 3.08
CA ASP A 216 -10.74 13.69 4.26
C ASP A 216 -11.79 12.58 3.98
N LEU A 217 -11.63 11.83 2.88
CA LEU A 217 -12.44 10.63 2.63
C LEU A 217 -11.77 9.37 3.17
N ASP A 218 -12.54 8.61 3.93
CA ASP A 218 -12.13 7.33 4.48
C ASP A 218 -12.45 6.23 3.46
N LEU A 219 -11.42 5.67 2.83
CA LEU A 219 -11.63 4.57 1.91
C LEU A 219 -12.10 3.31 2.68
N PRO A 220 -13.13 2.60 2.18
CA PRO A 220 -13.49 1.31 2.73
C PRO A 220 -12.33 0.33 2.57
N SER A 221 -12.21 -0.62 3.50
CA SER A 221 -11.23 -1.70 3.36
C SER A 221 -11.49 -2.47 2.06
N PHE A 222 -10.44 -2.79 1.30
CA PHE A 222 -10.57 -3.47 0.02
C PHE A 222 -11.28 -4.83 0.12
N MET A 223 -11.17 -5.49 1.29
CA MET A 223 -11.90 -6.72 1.60
C MET A 223 -13.42 -6.52 1.59
N GLN A 224 -13.92 -5.32 1.91
CA GLN A 224 -15.36 -5.04 1.85
C GLN A 224 -15.87 -4.86 0.42
N SER A 225 -14.98 -4.51 -0.53
CA SER A 225 -15.34 -4.46 -1.95
C SER A 225 -15.20 -5.83 -2.61
N PHE A 226 -14.08 -6.52 -2.35
CA PHE A 226 -13.73 -7.79 -3.01
C PHE A 226 -13.28 -8.85 -1.98
N PRO A 227 -14.21 -9.36 -1.16
CA PRO A 227 -13.89 -10.38 -0.17
C PRO A 227 -13.37 -11.68 -0.80
N ASP A 228 -13.69 -11.91 -2.09
CA ASP A 228 -13.24 -13.06 -2.89
C ASP A 228 -11.72 -13.19 -3.01
N LYS A 229 -10.98 -12.10 -2.85
CA LYS A 229 -9.52 -12.14 -2.85
C LYS A 229 -8.91 -12.57 -1.52
N PHE A 230 -9.72 -12.70 -0.47
CA PHE A 230 -9.23 -12.93 0.89
C PHE A 230 -9.71 -14.24 1.51
N LEU A 231 -10.86 -14.74 1.08
CA LEU A 231 -11.57 -15.83 1.75
C LEU A 231 -11.70 -17.06 0.85
N ASP A 232 -11.77 -18.23 1.47
CA ASP A 232 -12.06 -19.50 0.78
C ASP A 232 -13.37 -19.39 -0.01
N SER A 233 -13.30 -19.77 -1.29
CA SER A 233 -14.41 -19.91 -2.24
C SER A 233 -15.69 -20.54 -1.63
N LYS A 234 -15.56 -21.57 -0.79
CA LYS A 234 -16.70 -22.27 -0.17
C LYS A 234 -17.49 -21.37 0.78
N THR A 235 -16.85 -20.37 1.37
CA THR A 235 -17.48 -19.40 2.28
C THR A 235 -18.61 -18.66 1.58
N PHE A 236 -18.43 -18.29 0.31
CA PHE A 236 -19.43 -17.50 -0.42
C PHE A 236 -20.73 -18.25 -0.68
N SER A 237 -20.70 -19.58 -0.84
CA SER A 237 -21.94 -20.37 -0.94
C SER A 237 -22.74 -20.30 0.35
N LYS A 238 -22.08 -20.45 1.50
CA LYS A 238 -22.71 -20.34 2.83
C LYS A 238 -23.23 -18.93 3.10
N VAL A 239 -22.46 -17.91 2.71
CA VAL A 239 -22.87 -16.50 2.84
C VAL A 239 -24.16 -16.24 2.06
N ARG A 240 -24.28 -16.75 0.83
CA ARG A 240 -25.51 -16.62 0.02
C ARG A 240 -26.70 -17.33 0.66
N GLU A 241 -26.49 -18.54 1.16
CA GLU A 241 -27.51 -19.31 1.86
C GLU A 241 -28.02 -18.56 3.10
N GLU A 242 -27.11 -18.13 3.97
CA GLU A 242 -27.42 -17.38 5.19
C GLU A 242 -28.11 -16.04 4.88
N ALA A 243 -27.63 -15.30 3.88
CA ALA A 243 -28.23 -14.03 3.47
C ALA A 243 -29.67 -14.18 2.97
N THR A 244 -29.98 -15.31 2.34
CA THR A 244 -31.28 -15.57 1.70
C THR A 244 -32.29 -16.16 2.68
N ILE A 245 -31.86 -17.09 3.53
CA ILE A 245 -32.76 -17.84 4.41
C ILE A 245 -32.99 -17.12 5.74
N VAL A 246 -31.94 -16.55 6.32
CA VAL A 246 -31.97 -16.07 7.70
C VAL A 246 -32.24 -14.56 7.75
N PRO A 247 -33.28 -14.10 8.47
CA PRO A 247 -33.57 -12.68 8.63
C PRO A 247 -32.38 -11.89 9.20
N THR A 248 -32.22 -10.66 8.73
CA THR A 248 -31.21 -9.72 9.25
C THR A 248 -31.35 -9.54 10.76
N GLY A 249 -30.22 -9.59 11.48
CA GLY A 249 -30.19 -9.53 12.95
C GLY A 249 -30.14 -10.89 13.66
N SER A 250 -30.58 -11.96 13.00
CA SER A 250 -30.52 -13.34 13.53
C SER A 250 -29.40 -14.20 12.92
N ARG A 251 -28.64 -13.64 11.98
CA ARG A 251 -27.58 -14.33 11.25
C ARG A 251 -26.39 -14.65 12.15
N LEU A 252 -25.87 -15.86 12.06
CA LEU A 252 -24.67 -16.27 12.80
C LEU A 252 -23.42 -16.07 11.94
N PRO A 253 -22.26 -15.69 12.53
CA PRO A 253 -21.02 -15.59 11.79
C PRO A 253 -20.60 -16.94 11.19
N ILE A 254 -20.31 -16.95 9.89
CA ILE A 254 -19.84 -18.14 9.18
C ILE A 254 -18.34 -18.32 9.48
N GLU A 255 -18.00 -19.40 10.16
CA GLU A 255 -16.62 -19.69 10.54
C GLU A 255 -15.79 -20.22 9.35
N ILE A 256 -14.64 -19.60 9.15
CA ILE A 256 -13.65 -19.97 8.14
C ILE A 256 -12.59 -20.86 8.80
N PRO A 257 -12.37 -22.08 8.31
CA PRO A 257 -11.32 -22.94 8.82
C PRO A 257 -9.94 -22.32 8.57
N ILE A 258 -9.02 -22.46 9.53
CA ILE A 258 -7.61 -22.06 9.35
C ILE A 258 -6.97 -22.90 8.24
N ASP A 259 -7.26 -24.20 8.23
CA ASP A 259 -6.71 -25.15 7.27
C ASP A 259 -7.66 -25.30 6.08
N PHE A 260 -7.51 -24.45 5.06
CA PHE A 260 -8.33 -24.52 3.84
C PHE A 260 -7.52 -24.73 2.54
N THR A 261 -6.29 -24.23 2.46
CA THR A 261 -5.46 -24.35 1.26
C THR A 261 -4.73 -25.69 1.16
N ALA A 262 -4.23 -26.19 2.29
CA ALA A 262 -3.60 -27.50 2.44
C ALA A 262 -3.86 -28.07 3.85
N SER A 263 -3.34 -29.26 4.12
CA SER A 263 -3.31 -29.88 5.45
C SER A 263 -1.88 -29.89 5.99
N ASN A 264 -1.69 -30.30 7.25
CA ASN A 264 -0.36 -30.44 7.87
C ASN A 264 0.55 -31.50 7.21
N LEU A 265 0.08 -32.23 6.19
CA LEU A 265 0.93 -33.05 5.32
C LEU A 265 1.84 -32.19 4.42
N GLU A 266 1.43 -30.97 4.09
CA GLU A 266 2.24 -30.01 3.34
C GLU A 266 3.08 -29.19 4.32
N GLU A 267 4.41 -29.23 4.21
CA GLU A 267 5.32 -28.59 5.15
C GLU A 267 5.15 -27.06 5.17
N GLU A 268 4.96 -26.46 3.99
CA GLU A 268 4.74 -25.00 3.86
C GLU A 268 3.40 -24.54 4.46
N HIS A 269 2.46 -25.46 4.72
CA HIS A 269 1.19 -25.16 5.38
C HIS A 269 1.35 -24.67 6.82
N ARG A 270 2.46 -25.04 7.49
CA ARG A 270 2.71 -24.62 8.89
C ARG A 270 2.77 -23.11 9.07
N VAL A 271 3.10 -22.35 8.02
CA VAL A 271 3.14 -20.88 8.01
C VAL A 271 2.00 -20.25 7.20
N ALA A 272 0.95 -21.01 6.88
CA ALA A 272 -0.24 -20.50 6.20
C ALA A 272 -0.93 -19.37 6.98
N TYR A 273 -0.98 -19.44 8.32
CA TYR A 273 -1.53 -18.38 9.17
C TYR A 273 -0.85 -17.01 8.97
N PHE A 274 0.38 -16.97 8.48
CA PHE A 274 1.07 -15.74 8.10
C PHE A 274 0.79 -15.39 6.64
N ARG A 275 1.03 -16.34 5.72
CA ARG A 275 0.88 -16.13 4.26
C ARG A 275 -0.54 -15.70 3.87
N GLU A 276 -1.52 -16.28 4.53
CA GLU A 276 -2.95 -16.15 4.22
C GLU A 276 -3.69 -15.21 5.19
N ASP A 277 -2.95 -14.56 6.10
CA ASP A 277 -3.52 -13.53 6.97
C ASP A 277 -4.11 -12.39 6.14
N VAL A 278 -5.36 -12.05 6.44
CA VAL A 278 -6.08 -11.03 5.69
C VAL A 278 -5.47 -9.65 5.89
N GLY A 279 -5.04 -9.32 7.11
CA GLY A 279 -4.43 -8.03 7.43
C GLY A 279 -3.08 -7.83 6.73
N LEU A 280 -2.28 -8.90 6.62
CA LEU A 280 -1.01 -8.88 5.90
C LEU A 280 -1.21 -8.62 4.41
N ASN A 281 -2.13 -9.36 3.78
CA ASN A 281 -2.45 -9.18 2.37
C ASN A 281 -3.08 -7.80 2.09
N LEU A 282 -3.88 -7.27 3.03
CA LEU A 282 -4.37 -5.89 2.96
C LEU A 282 -3.23 -4.88 3.07
N HIS A 283 -2.27 -5.06 3.98
CA HIS A 283 -1.11 -4.18 4.09
C HIS A 283 -0.33 -4.11 2.77
N HIS A 284 -0.03 -5.26 2.17
CA HIS A 284 0.71 -5.33 0.91
C HIS A 284 -0.04 -4.66 -0.24
N TRP A 285 -1.36 -4.86 -0.36
CA TRP A 285 -2.18 -4.15 -1.33
C TRP A 285 -2.17 -2.62 -1.10
N HIS A 286 -2.38 -2.17 0.14
CA HIS A 286 -2.39 -0.74 0.46
C HIS A 286 -1.03 -0.09 0.22
N TRP A 287 0.07 -0.79 0.50
CA TRP A 287 1.41 -0.29 0.24
C TRP A 287 1.61 -0.02 -1.27
N HIS A 288 1.22 -0.97 -2.13
CA HIS A 288 1.27 -0.79 -3.58
C HIS A 288 0.23 0.20 -4.14
N LEU A 289 -0.86 0.45 -3.41
CA LEU A 289 -1.81 1.52 -3.72
C LEU A 289 -1.22 2.91 -3.44
N VAL A 290 -0.50 3.06 -2.32
CA VAL A 290 0.13 4.33 -1.92
C VAL A 290 1.41 4.59 -2.72
N TYR A 291 2.20 3.55 -3.02
CA TYR A 291 3.46 3.62 -3.76
C TYR A 291 3.38 2.87 -5.10
N PRO A 292 2.48 3.25 -6.02
CA PRO A 292 2.34 2.56 -7.29
C PRO A 292 3.61 2.75 -8.14
N PHE A 293 3.94 1.75 -8.95
CA PHE A 293 5.11 1.78 -9.82
C PHE A 293 4.80 2.35 -11.23
N ASN A 294 3.55 2.67 -11.52
CA ASN A 294 3.10 3.26 -12.77
C ASN A 294 1.92 4.23 -12.52
N GLY A 295 1.61 5.08 -13.50
CA GLY A 295 0.60 6.14 -13.39
C GLY A 295 1.21 7.54 -13.51
N PRO A 296 0.44 8.59 -13.16
CA PRO A 296 0.91 9.97 -13.21
C PRO A 296 2.17 10.15 -12.38
N ARG A 297 3.16 10.89 -12.90
CA ARG A 297 4.49 10.98 -12.27
C ARG A 297 4.42 11.60 -10.88
N GLU A 298 3.53 12.57 -10.67
CA GLU A 298 3.26 13.22 -9.39
C GLU A 298 2.70 12.25 -8.33
N ILE A 299 2.07 11.16 -8.76
CA ILE A 299 1.58 10.09 -7.87
C ILE A 299 2.71 9.10 -7.58
N VAL A 300 3.50 8.72 -8.59
CA VAL A 300 4.57 7.71 -8.44
C VAL A 300 5.80 8.26 -7.70
N ASN A 301 6.19 9.51 -7.97
CA ASN A 301 7.44 10.13 -7.50
C ASN A 301 7.35 10.59 -6.03
N LYS A 302 7.14 9.64 -5.12
CA LYS A 302 7.18 9.86 -3.67
C LYS A 302 8.59 9.73 -3.13
N ASN A 303 8.89 10.46 -2.05
CA ASN A 303 10.20 10.48 -1.43
C ASN A 303 10.69 9.07 -1.05
N ARG A 304 11.88 8.70 -1.52
CA ARG A 304 12.58 7.44 -1.17
C ARG A 304 11.74 6.17 -1.40
N ARG A 305 10.83 6.18 -2.37
CA ARG A 305 9.90 5.06 -2.58
C ARG A 305 10.57 3.78 -3.09
N GLY A 306 11.71 3.89 -3.77
CA GLY A 306 12.53 2.75 -4.17
C GLY A 306 13.27 2.14 -2.98
N GLU A 307 13.76 2.96 -2.06
CA GLU A 307 14.36 2.47 -0.80
C GLU A 307 13.28 1.83 0.08
N LEU A 308 12.08 2.43 0.13
CA LEU A 308 10.95 1.88 0.87
C LEU A 308 10.44 0.58 0.24
N PHE A 309 10.48 0.45 -1.09
CA PHE A 309 10.20 -0.82 -1.79
C PHE A 309 11.15 -1.91 -1.29
N TYR A 310 12.46 -1.65 -1.28
CA TYR A 310 13.45 -2.57 -0.72
C TYR A 310 13.13 -2.89 0.75
N TYR A 311 12.97 -1.87 1.59
CA TYR A 311 12.92 -2.07 3.03
C TYR A 311 11.65 -2.77 3.50
N MET A 312 10.49 -2.41 2.96
CA MET A 312 9.22 -3.05 3.30
C MET A 312 9.28 -4.55 2.96
N HIS A 313 9.78 -4.91 1.78
CA HIS A 313 9.92 -6.32 1.39
C HIS A 313 11.03 -7.04 2.15
N GLN A 314 12.16 -6.40 2.44
CA GLN A 314 13.21 -6.96 3.30
C GLN A 314 12.65 -7.31 4.70
N GLN A 315 11.81 -6.44 5.26
CA GLN A 315 11.15 -6.69 6.55
C GLN A 315 10.09 -7.79 6.47
N ILE A 316 9.34 -7.91 5.36
CA ILE A 316 8.50 -9.09 5.10
C ILE A 316 9.35 -10.37 5.12
N MET A 317 10.53 -10.36 4.47
CA MET A 317 11.40 -11.53 4.44
C MET A 317 11.97 -11.89 5.82
N ALA A 318 12.38 -10.88 6.61
CA ALA A 318 12.84 -11.09 7.98
C ALA A 318 11.73 -11.69 8.86
N ARG A 319 10.51 -11.13 8.79
CA ARG A 319 9.33 -11.62 9.52
C ARG A 319 8.93 -13.03 9.08
N TYR A 320 8.88 -13.30 7.79
CA TYR A 320 8.57 -14.64 7.26
C TYR A 320 9.58 -15.68 7.71
N ASN A 321 10.89 -15.37 7.67
CA ASN A 321 11.91 -16.27 8.21
C ASN A 321 11.76 -16.47 9.73
N PHE A 322 11.35 -15.44 10.47
CA PHE A 322 11.01 -15.56 11.90
C PHE A 322 9.86 -16.55 12.12
N GLU A 323 8.81 -16.49 11.29
CA GLU A 323 7.71 -17.45 11.36
C GLU A 323 8.14 -18.86 10.95
N ARG A 324 9.06 -19.00 10.00
CA ARG A 324 9.66 -20.29 9.64
C ARG A 324 10.38 -20.92 10.84
N PHE A 325 11.20 -20.15 11.56
CA PHE A 325 11.84 -20.60 12.81
C PHE A 325 10.82 -20.99 13.88
N SER A 326 9.70 -20.27 13.98
CA SER A 326 8.60 -20.58 14.90
C SER A 326 7.88 -21.90 14.58
N ASN A 327 8.13 -22.49 13.39
CA ASN A 327 7.42 -23.67 12.91
C ASN A 327 8.39 -24.78 12.40
N SER A 328 9.63 -24.78 12.91
CA SER A 328 10.67 -25.77 12.59
C SER A 328 10.98 -25.86 11.09
N LEU A 329 10.94 -24.72 10.40
CA LEU A 329 11.33 -24.57 9.00
C LEU A 329 12.64 -23.80 8.92
N LYS A 330 13.50 -24.18 7.97
CA LYS A 330 14.72 -23.42 7.64
C LYS A 330 14.39 -22.06 7.02
N ARG A 331 15.34 -21.12 6.96
CA ARG A 331 15.19 -19.91 6.13
C ARG A 331 14.76 -20.26 4.71
N VAL A 332 13.93 -19.39 4.14
CA VAL A 332 13.42 -19.56 2.78
C VAL A 332 14.57 -19.67 1.78
N THR A 333 14.44 -20.61 0.84
CA THR A 333 15.44 -20.80 -0.22
C THR A 333 15.14 -19.85 -1.38
N ARG A 334 16.14 -19.10 -1.82
CA ARG A 334 16.01 -18.15 -2.94
C ARG A 334 15.63 -18.88 -4.24
N LEU A 335 14.88 -18.21 -5.12
CA LEU A 335 14.61 -18.67 -6.48
C LEU A 335 15.68 -18.13 -7.44
N VAL A 336 16.83 -18.80 -7.49
CA VAL A 336 18.03 -18.36 -8.24
C VAL A 336 18.10 -18.88 -9.67
N ASP A 337 17.69 -20.13 -9.88
CA ASP A 337 17.64 -20.77 -11.19
C ASP A 337 16.20 -20.77 -11.68
N TRP A 338 15.93 -19.93 -12.67
CA TRP A 338 14.59 -19.74 -13.23
C TRP A 338 14.20 -20.79 -14.27
N ARG A 339 15.14 -21.68 -14.62
CA ARG A 339 14.91 -22.81 -15.52
C ARG A 339 14.67 -24.11 -14.75
N ALA A 340 15.09 -24.15 -13.48
CA ALA A 340 14.78 -25.24 -12.57
C ALA A 340 13.28 -25.29 -12.20
N PRO A 341 12.75 -26.48 -11.85
CA PRO A 341 11.40 -26.62 -11.30
C PRO A 341 11.21 -25.84 -10.00
N ILE A 342 10.05 -25.21 -9.83
CA ILE A 342 9.60 -24.64 -8.56
C ILE A 342 8.99 -25.78 -7.73
N THR A 343 9.69 -26.19 -6.68
CA THR A 343 9.34 -27.33 -5.83
C THR A 343 8.00 -27.14 -5.11
N GLU A 344 7.72 -25.91 -4.64
CA GLU A 344 6.54 -25.61 -3.83
C GLU A 344 5.28 -25.52 -4.70
N ALA A 345 4.31 -26.39 -4.45
CA ALA A 345 2.96 -26.27 -4.98
C ALA A 345 2.15 -25.22 -4.20
N TYR A 346 1.11 -24.68 -4.80
CA TYR A 346 0.10 -23.88 -4.08
C TYR A 346 -1.27 -23.94 -4.76
N PHE A 347 -2.30 -24.28 -3.99
CA PHE A 347 -3.69 -24.37 -4.44
C PHE A 347 -4.54 -23.37 -3.64
N PRO A 348 -4.80 -22.17 -4.18
CA PRO A 348 -5.25 -21.01 -3.40
C PRO A 348 -6.68 -21.11 -2.85
N LYS A 349 -7.55 -21.93 -3.46
CA LYS A 349 -8.99 -22.03 -3.12
C LYS A 349 -9.75 -20.69 -3.18
N LEU A 350 -9.28 -19.77 -4.02
CA LEU A 350 -9.92 -18.48 -4.27
C LEU A 350 -10.64 -18.51 -5.62
N ASP A 351 -11.85 -17.95 -5.66
CA ASP A 351 -12.64 -17.76 -6.87
C ASP A 351 -12.90 -16.28 -7.10
N SER A 352 -12.55 -15.75 -8.27
CA SER A 352 -12.94 -14.38 -8.62
C SER A 352 -14.44 -14.31 -8.87
N MET A 353 -15.15 -13.50 -8.09
CA MET A 353 -16.58 -13.21 -8.33
C MET A 353 -16.79 -12.34 -9.57
N VAL A 354 -15.83 -11.47 -9.91
CA VAL A 354 -15.89 -10.62 -11.10
C VAL A 354 -15.71 -11.42 -12.39
N ALA A 355 -14.69 -12.28 -12.43
CA ALA A 355 -14.34 -13.07 -13.60
C ALA A 355 -15.10 -14.41 -13.67
N SER A 356 -15.74 -14.84 -12.58
CA SER A 356 -16.41 -16.14 -12.46
C SER A 356 -15.45 -17.30 -12.84
N ARG A 357 -14.24 -17.23 -12.29
CA ARG A 357 -13.15 -18.18 -12.51
C ARG A 357 -12.32 -18.34 -11.24
N SER A 358 -11.90 -19.57 -10.98
CA SER A 358 -10.93 -19.87 -9.91
C SER A 358 -9.56 -19.30 -10.25
N TYR A 359 -8.80 -18.89 -9.23
CA TYR A 359 -7.38 -18.61 -9.41
C TYR A 359 -6.64 -19.91 -9.73
N PRO A 360 -5.89 -19.99 -10.84
CA PRO A 360 -5.15 -21.20 -11.17
C PRO A 360 -4.14 -21.56 -10.09
N ALA A 361 -4.05 -22.86 -9.80
CA ALA A 361 -3.06 -23.41 -8.89
C ALA A 361 -1.71 -23.59 -9.60
N ARG A 362 -0.63 -23.61 -8.81
CA ARG A 362 0.69 -24.08 -9.28
C ARG A 362 0.93 -25.46 -8.69
N VAL A 363 1.11 -26.46 -9.56
CA VAL A 363 1.44 -27.82 -9.11
C VAL A 363 2.92 -27.92 -8.73
N ALA A 364 3.29 -28.95 -7.96
CA ALA A 364 4.68 -29.16 -7.57
C ALA A 364 5.58 -29.35 -8.81
N ASN A 365 6.80 -28.85 -8.73
CA ASN A 365 7.83 -28.96 -9.77
C ASN A 365 7.43 -28.36 -11.12
N GLN A 366 6.57 -27.33 -11.10
CA GLN A 366 6.24 -26.58 -12.32
C GLN A 366 7.42 -25.70 -12.73
N THR A 367 7.75 -25.69 -14.02
CA THR A 367 8.84 -24.90 -14.58
C THR A 367 8.33 -23.62 -15.22
N LEU A 368 9.14 -22.56 -15.15
CA LEU A 368 8.87 -21.34 -15.90
C LEU A 368 9.11 -21.58 -17.39
N LYS A 369 8.33 -20.90 -18.23
CA LYS A 369 8.40 -20.98 -19.69
C LYS A 369 8.36 -19.57 -20.26
N ASP A 370 8.90 -19.41 -21.48
CA ASP A 370 8.81 -18.16 -22.21
C ASP A 370 7.34 -17.78 -22.45
N LEU A 371 7.05 -16.49 -22.27
CA LEU A 371 5.69 -15.96 -22.34
C LEU A 371 5.40 -15.42 -23.73
N ASN A 372 4.28 -15.85 -24.31
CA ASN A 372 3.77 -15.33 -25.58
C ASN A 372 2.24 -15.21 -25.52
N ARG A 373 1.76 -14.20 -24.79
CA ARG A 373 0.34 -13.96 -24.53
C ARG A 373 -0.09 -12.66 -25.19
N GLU A 374 -0.57 -12.76 -26.43
CA GLU A 374 -0.95 -11.60 -27.24
C GLU A 374 -2.11 -10.80 -26.61
N GLN A 375 -3.12 -11.49 -26.06
CA GLN A 375 -4.26 -10.84 -25.41
C GLN A 375 -3.82 -9.98 -24.21
N ASP A 376 -2.87 -10.47 -23.42
CA ASP A 376 -2.33 -9.77 -22.25
C ASP A 376 -1.21 -8.77 -22.61
N GLN A 377 -0.81 -8.74 -23.89
CA GLN A 377 0.32 -7.96 -24.42
C GLN A 377 1.63 -8.25 -23.67
N VAL A 378 1.85 -9.53 -23.35
CA VAL A 378 3.06 -10.02 -22.69
C VAL A 378 3.81 -10.93 -23.64
N LYS A 379 5.00 -10.49 -24.05
CA LYS A 379 5.95 -11.30 -24.82
C LYS A 379 7.35 -11.13 -24.25
N ALA A 380 7.85 -12.14 -23.56
CA ALA A 380 9.16 -12.12 -22.93
C ALA A 380 9.71 -13.53 -22.78
N ASP A 381 11.02 -13.68 -22.98
CA ASP A 381 11.74 -14.93 -22.71
C ASP A 381 12.46 -14.88 -21.36
N ILE A 382 12.75 -16.04 -20.78
CA ILE A 382 13.53 -16.15 -19.53
C ILE A 382 14.91 -15.49 -19.72
N GLY A 383 15.48 -15.57 -20.93
CA GLY A 383 16.73 -14.90 -21.30
C GLY A 383 16.70 -13.38 -21.12
N THR A 384 15.54 -12.75 -21.23
CA THR A 384 15.35 -11.32 -21.04
C THR A 384 15.51 -10.95 -19.58
N MET A 385 14.91 -11.73 -18.68
CA MET A 385 15.14 -11.56 -17.25
C MET A 385 16.62 -11.78 -16.89
N GLU A 386 17.28 -12.78 -17.50
CA GLU A 386 18.70 -13.08 -17.24
C GLU A 386 19.57 -11.88 -17.63
N ARG A 387 19.32 -11.29 -18.81
CA ARG A 387 20.00 -10.06 -19.27
C ARG A 387 19.76 -8.87 -18.34
N TRP A 388 18.52 -8.67 -17.86
CA TRP A 388 18.21 -7.58 -16.93
C TRP A 388 18.95 -7.76 -15.60
N ARG A 389 18.93 -8.97 -15.04
CA ARG A 389 19.72 -9.32 -13.85
C ARG A 389 21.19 -8.99 -14.05
N ASP A 390 21.79 -9.48 -15.13
CA ASP A 390 23.24 -9.32 -15.35
C ASP A 390 23.62 -7.85 -15.46
N ARG A 391 22.80 -7.03 -16.13
CA ARG A 391 23.00 -5.56 -16.20
C ARG A 391 22.86 -4.88 -14.85
N ILE A 392 21.87 -5.27 -14.05
CA ILE A 392 21.66 -4.73 -12.71
C ILE A 392 22.84 -5.07 -11.80
N ILE A 393 23.28 -6.34 -11.79
CA ILE A 393 24.43 -6.80 -11.00
C ILE A 393 25.72 -6.09 -11.46
N ALA A 394 25.94 -5.93 -12.77
CA ALA A 394 27.09 -5.19 -13.28
C ALA A 394 27.07 -3.71 -12.85
N ALA A 395 25.90 -3.08 -12.82
CA ALA A 395 25.76 -1.70 -12.34
C ALA A 395 26.04 -1.57 -10.84
N ILE A 396 25.58 -2.54 -10.03
CA ILE A 396 25.90 -2.60 -8.59
C ILE A 396 27.43 -2.76 -8.40
N ASN A 397 28.04 -3.72 -9.09
CA ASN A 397 29.47 -4.01 -8.94
C ASN A 397 30.38 -2.86 -9.39
N SER A 398 29.97 -2.08 -10.38
CA SER A 398 30.71 -0.90 -10.85
C SER A 398 30.41 0.36 -10.03
N GLY A 399 29.35 0.37 -9.21
CA GLY A 399 28.87 1.54 -8.48
C GLY A 399 28.27 2.63 -9.38
N VAL A 400 28.00 2.34 -10.66
CA VAL A 400 27.53 3.30 -11.66
C VAL A 400 26.41 2.69 -12.50
N ILE A 401 25.37 3.47 -12.73
CA ILE A 401 24.26 3.15 -13.64
C ILE A 401 24.28 4.06 -14.87
N GLN A 402 23.56 3.67 -15.91
CA GLN A 402 23.39 4.44 -17.14
C GLN A 402 21.97 5.02 -17.22
N ASP A 403 21.83 6.34 -17.40
CA ASP A 403 20.54 6.98 -17.65
C ASP A 403 20.05 6.77 -19.10
N GLU A 404 18.83 7.22 -19.42
CA GLU A 404 18.27 7.12 -20.79
C GLU A 404 19.08 7.87 -21.87
N ARG A 405 19.93 8.82 -21.48
CA ARG A 405 20.80 9.59 -22.40
C ARG A 405 22.18 8.95 -22.56
N GLY A 406 22.44 7.87 -21.86
CA GLY A 406 23.72 7.18 -21.87
C GLY A 406 24.75 7.75 -20.88
N ASN A 407 24.38 8.70 -20.02
CA ASN A 407 25.28 9.24 -19.01
C ASN A 407 25.43 8.29 -17.83
N ASN A 408 26.61 8.29 -17.24
CA ASN A 408 26.91 7.57 -16.00
C ASN A 408 26.38 8.34 -14.78
N VAL A 409 25.62 7.66 -13.93
CA VAL A 409 25.13 8.17 -12.63
C VAL A 409 25.62 7.25 -11.53
N THR A 410 26.32 7.80 -10.54
CA THR A 410 26.88 7.03 -9.43
C THR A 410 25.79 6.57 -8.46
N LEU A 411 25.85 5.30 -8.04
CA LEU A 411 25.06 4.79 -6.92
C LEU A 411 25.69 5.27 -5.61
N THR A 412 25.18 6.38 -5.07
CA THR A 412 25.72 6.97 -3.85
C THR A 412 25.29 6.21 -2.59
N GLU A 413 25.97 6.48 -1.47
CA GLU A 413 25.66 5.88 -0.17
C GLU A 413 24.21 6.15 0.30
N PHE A 414 23.64 7.31 -0.06
CA PHE A 414 22.32 7.74 0.40
C PHE A 414 21.21 7.49 -0.63
N GLU A 415 21.48 7.72 -1.92
CA GLU A 415 20.45 7.65 -2.97
C GLU A 415 20.52 6.34 -3.77
N GLY A 416 21.66 5.62 -3.72
CA GLY A 416 21.90 4.44 -4.54
C GLY A 416 20.86 3.34 -4.34
N ILE A 417 20.43 3.10 -3.10
CA ILE A 417 19.39 2.09 -2.81
C ILE A 417 18.01 2.51 -3.34
N ASP A 418 17.68 3.81 -3.32
CA ASP A 418 16.42 4.33 -3.84
C ASP A 418 16.36 4.22 -5.37
N VAL A 419 17.45 4.60 -6.03
CA VAL A 419 17.62 4.42 -7.47
C VAL A 419 17.53 2.94 -7.85
N LEU A 420 18.23 2.07 -7.13
CA LEU A 420 18.20 0.63 -7.37
C LEU A 420 16.80 0.04 -7.17
N GLY A 421 16.06 0.49 -6.16
CA GLY A 421 14.67 0.07 -5.93
C GLY A 421 13.76 0.36 -7.11
N ASN A 422 13.87 1.56 -7.67
CA ASN A 422 13.13 1.95 -8.87
C ASN A 422 13.56 1.18 -10.13
N MET A 423 14.83 0.79 -10.22
CA MET A 423 15.35 -0.04 -11.33
C MET A 423 14.87 -1.49 -11.25
N ILE A 424 14.87 -2.09 -10.06
CA ILE A 424 14.57 -3.51 -9.88
C ILE A 424 13.06 -3.79 -9.98
N GLU A 425 12.21 -2.93 -9.38
CA GLU A 425 10.77 -3.18 -9.28
C GLU A 425 10.11 -3.55 -10.63
N SER A 426 10.19 -2.80 -11.73
CA SER A 426 10.68 -1.42 -11.91
C SER A 426 9.52 -0.42 -11.86
N SER A 427 9.84 0.85 -11.58
CA SER A 427 8.87 1.95 -11.64
C SER A 427 9.07 2.87 -12.84
N ILE A 428 8.10 3.74 -13.16
CA ILE A 428 8.24 4.75 -14.23
C ILE A 428 9.30 5.82 -13.93
N ILE A 429 9.83 5.85 -12.71
CA ILE A 429 10.93 6.74 -12.33
C ILE A 429 12.28 6.01 -12.33
N SER A 430 12.34 4.78 -12.85
CA SER A 430 13.59 4.10 -13.17
C SER A 430 14.46 4.96 -14.10
N PRO A 431 15.78 5.07 -13.84
CA PRO A 431 16.70 5.91 -14.60
C PRO A 431 16.86 5.48 -16.07
N ASN A 432 16.65 4.20 -16.38
CA ASN A 432 16.65 3.68 -17.75
C ASN A 432 15.91 2.32 -17.82
N ARG A 433 14.57 2.38 -17.89
CA ARG A 433 13.72 1.18 -17.89
C ARG A 433 13.94 0.29 -19.12
N ALA A 434 14.28 0.88 -20.28
CA ALA A 434 14.56 0.12 -21.49
C ALA A 434 15.83 -0.75 -21.36
N PHE A 435 16.83 -0.27 -20.62
CA PHE A 435 18.09 -0.98 -20.42
C PHE A 435 18.03 -1.98 -19.26
N TYR A 436 17.55 -1.55 -18.09
CA TYR A 436 17.52 -2.37 -16.87
C TYR A 436 16.28 -3.24 -16.74
N GLY A 437 15.24 -2.97 -17.52
CA GLY A 437 14.05 -3.81 -17.58
C GLY A 437 13.07 -3.60 -16.46
N ASP A 438 12.36 -4.68 -16.13
CA ASP A 438 11.23 -4.72 -15.19
C ASP A 438 11.28 -6.01 -14.36
N LEU A 439 12.46 -6.31 -13.81
CA LEU A 439 12.85 -7.63 -13.31
C LEU A 439 11.87 -8.19 -12.27
N HIS A 440 11.66 -7.49 -11.15
CA HIS A 440 10.80 -7.96 -10.07
C HIS A 440 9.36 -8.24 -10.57
N ASN A 441 8.76 -7.29 -11.29
CA ASN A 441 7.41 -7.41 -11.83
C ASN A 441 7.30 -8.58 -12.82
N TYR A 442 8.27 -8.77 -13.72
CA TYR A 442 8.23 -9.90 -14.64
C TYR A 442 8.40 -11.24 -13.93
N GLY A 443 9.18 -11.33 -12.85
CA GLY A 443 9.20 -12.56 -12.03
C GLY A 443 7.81 -12.95 -11.53
N HIS A 444 7.00 -11.99 -11.07
CA HIS A 444 5.59 -12.24 -10.75
C HIS A 444 4.79 -12.74 -11.96
N VAL A 445 4.99 -12.15 -13.15
CA VAL A 445 4.29 -12.55 -14.39
C VAL A 445 4.69 -13.96 -14.85
N PHE A 446 5.98 -14.29 -14.82
CA PHE A 446 6.47 -15.63 -15.20
C PHE A 446 5.94 -16.71 -14.26
N ILE A 447 6.00 -16.49 -12.95
CA ILE A 447 5.49 -17.47 -11.97
C ILE A 447 3.96 -17.59 -12.09
N SER A 448 3.25 -16.48 -12.31
CA SER A 448 1.78 -16.51 -12.36
C SER A 448 1.20 -17.20 -13.60
N TYR A 449 1.91 -17.18 -14.73
CA TYR A 449 1.51 -17.85 -15.97
C TYR A 449 2.23 -19.18 -16.26
N CYS A 450 2.98 -19.74 -15.31
CA CYS A 450 3.70 -21.00 -15.54
C CYS A 450 2.78 -22.18 -15.95
N HIS A 451 1.46 -22.08 -15.70
CA HIS A 451 0.44 -23.04 -16.11
C HIS A 451 -0.11 -22.82 -17.52
N ASP A 452 -0.02 -21.61 -18.08
CA ASP A 452 -0.51 -21.28 -19.42
C ASP A 452 0.32 -20.11 -20.01
N PRO A 453 1.59 -20.34 -20.38
CA PRO A 453 2.51 -19.26 -20.75
C PRO A 453 2.21 -18.63 -22.11
N ASP A 454 1.40 -19.26 -22.96
CA ASP A 454 1.09 -18.82 -24.31
C ASP A 454 -0.41 -18.72 -24.61
N HIS A 455 -1.24 -18.73 -23.57
CA HIS A 455 -2.68 -18.53 -23.64
C HIS A 455 -3.46 -19.63 -24.39
N ARG A 456 -2.85 -20.79 -24.67
CA ARG A 456 -3.51 -21.90 -25.38
C ARG A 456 -4.68 -22.50 -24.58
N HIS A 457 -4.68 -22.32 -23.26
CA HIS A 457 -5.73 -22.83 -22.37
C HIS A 457 -6.73 -21.75 -21.93
N LEU A 458 -6.57 -20.51 -22.42
CA LEU A 458 -7.43 -19.37 -22.08
C LEU A 458 -7.47 -19.07 -20.57
N GLU A 459 -6.41 -19.44 -19.83
CA GLU A 459 -6.34 -19.28 -18.38
C GLU A 459 -5.82 -17.89 -17.99
N SER A 460 -6.21 -17.44 -16.81
CA SER A 460 -5.75 -16.17 -16.21
C SER A 460 -4.47 -16.36 -15.39
N PHE A 461 -3.85 -15.29 -14.90
CA PHE A 461 -2.73 -15.40 -13.95
C PHE A 461 -3.17 -16.05 -12.61
N GLY A 462 -2.26 -16.80 -11.97
CA GLY A 462 -2.41 -17.30 -10.60
C GLY A 462 -2.22 -16.20 -9.53
N VAL A 463 -2.37 -16.55 -8.24
CA VAL A 463 -2.39 -15.58 -7.12
C VAL A 463 -1.16 -14.69 -6.99
N ILE A 464 0.03 -15.16 -7.38
CA ILE A 464 1.25 -14.34 -7.38
C ILE A 464 1.21 -13.20 -8.42
N GLY A 465 0.32 -13.32 -9.40
CA GLY A 465 0.04 -12.30 -10.41
C GLY A 465 -0.84 -11.16 -9.92
N ASP A 466 -1.22 -11.09 -8.65
CA ASP A 466 -1.98 -9.97 -8.09
C ASP A 466 -1.42 -9.58 -6.72
N SER A 467 -1.09 -8.30 -6.52
CA SER A 467 -0.56 -7.79 -5.26
C SER A 467 -1.47 -8.07 -4.06
N THR A 468 -2.78 -8.16 -4.23
CA THR A 468 -3.68 -8.48 -3.10
C THR A 468 -3.52 -9.93 -2.62
N THR A 469 -3.11 -10.85 -3.49
CA THR A 469 -3.08 -12.29 -3.20
C THR A 469 -1.68 -12.89 -3.23
N ALA A 470 -0.67 -12.15 -3.69
CA ALA A 470 0.65 -12.70 -3.96
C ALA A 470 1.35 -13.26 -2.72
N MET A 471 1.19 -12.62 -1.56
CA MET A 471 1.81 -13.07 -0.31
C MET A 471 1.27 -14.44 0.17
N ARG A 472 0.15 -14.90 -0.36
CA ARG A 472 -0.40 -16.23 -0.03
C ARG A 472 0.48 -17.36 -0.55
N ASP A 473 1.20 -17.14 -1.65
CA ASP A 473 1.95 -18.17 -2.35
C ASP A 473 3.37 -18.34 -1.76
N PRO A 474 3.83 -19.57 -1.39
CA PRO A 474 5.22 -19.80 -0.97
C PRO A 474 6.28 -19.29 -1.96
N ALA A 475 5.99 -19.30 -3.27
CA ALA A 475 6.91 -18.82 -4.30
C ALA A 475 7.14 -17.30 -4.24
N PHE A 476 6.21 -16.53 -3.68
CA PHE A 476 6.40 -15.09 -3.43
C PHE A 476 7.65 -14.85 -2.58
N TYR A 477 7.77 -15.59 -1.48
CA TYR A 477 8.89 -15.45 -0.56
C TYR A 477 10.20 -15.93 -1.17
N ARG A 478 10.17 -16.97 -2.02
CA ARG A 478 11.38 -17.40 -2.75
C ARG A 478 11.84 -16.37 -3.77
N TRP A 479 10.91 -15.74 -4.47
CA TRP A 479 11.18 -14.66 -5.42
C TRP A 479 11.71 -13.41 -4.71
N HIS A 480 11.04 -12.97 -3.65
CA HIS A 480 11.47 -11.80 -2.86
C HIS A 480 12.77 -12.04 -2.09
N ALA A 481 13.08 -13.27 -1.67
CA ALA A 481 14.40 -13.61 -1.13
C ALA A 481 15.52 -13.44 -2.16
N TYR A 482 15.24 -13.71 -3.44
CA TYR A 482 16.17 -13.48 -4.53
C TYR A 482 16.32 -11.99 -4.87
N ILE A 483 15.21 -11.24 -4.87
CA ILE A 483 15.22 -9.78 -5.07
C ILE A 483 15.97 -9.08 -3.92
N ASP A 484 15.69 -9.43 -2.66
CA ASP A 484 16.43 -8.92 -1.50
C ASP A 484 17.92 -9.23 -1.61
N TYR A 485 18.30 -10.43 -2.05
CA TYR A 485 19.71 -10.77 -2.28
C TYR A 485 20.42 -9.79 -3.23
N ILE A 486 19.75 -9.35 -4.31
CA ILE A 486 20.32 -8.33 -5.22
C ILE A 486 20.50 -6.99 -4.48
N PHE A 487 19.53 -6.56 -3.68
CA PHE A 487 19.67 -5.35 -2.86
C PHE A 487 20.80 -5.47 -1.84
N GLN A 488 20.95 -6.64 -1.20
CA GLN A 488 22.02 -6.89 -0.25
C GLN A 488 23.41 -6.77 -0.90
N GLN A 489 23.57 -7.09 -2.19
CA GLN A 489 24.85 -6.85 -2.89
C GLN A 489 25.27 -5.38 -2.85
N LEU A 490 24.33 -4.45 -3.10
CA LEU A 490 24.63 -3.02 -2.96
C LEU A 490 24.89 -2.67 -1.50
N LYS A 491 24.04 -3.10 -0.57
CA LYS A 491 24.17 -2.78 0.85
C LYS A 491 25.47 -3.27 1.49
N ASP A 492 25.96 -4.43 1.09
CA ASP A 492 27.21 -5.00 1.57
C ASP A 492 28.44 -4.32 0.94
N SER A 493 28.28 -3.65 -0.21
CA SER A 493 29.33 -2.83 -0.83
C SER A 493 29.47 -1.43 -0.21
N LEU A 494 28.46 -0.96 0.53
CA LEU A 494 28.49 0.37 1.15
C LEU A 494 29.55 0.46 2.26
N PRO A 495 30.10 1.66 2.52
CA PRO A 495 30.94 1.89 3.69
C PRO A 495 30.22 1.47 4.97
N ARG A 496 30.91 0.65 5.77
CA ARG A 496 30.45 0.18 7.08
C ARG A 496 30.26 1.39 8.01
N TYR A 497 29.24 1.35 8.85
CA TYR A 497 29.06 2.42 9.83
C TYR A 497 30.24 2.47 10.80
N THR A 498 30.84 3.65 10.93
CA THR A 498 31.89 3.91 11.93
C THR A 498 31.31 3.90 13.34
N VAL A 499 32.18 3.77 14.36
CA VAL A 499 31.76 3.90 15.77
C VAL A 499 31.05 5.24 15.99
N ASN A 500 31.56 6.34 15.44
CA ASN A 500 30.96 7.68 15.62
C ASN A 500 29.59 7.80 14.96
N GLN A 501 29.36 7.14 13.81
CA GLN A 501 28.05 7.15 13.15
C GLN A 501 27.00 6.36 13.95
N LEU A 502 27.43 5.36 14.72
CA LEU A 502 26.59 4.48 15.55
C LEU A 502 26.40 5.00 16.98
N ASN A 503 27.44 5.58 17.56
CA ASN A 503 27.46 5.99 18.95
C ASN A 503 26.61 7.25 19.17
N TYR A 504 26.20 7.47 20.42
CA TYR A 504 25.65 8.74 20.85
C TYR A 504 26.36 9.17 22.15
N ASP A 505 27.40 10.00 22.00
CA ASP A 505 28.30 10.35 23.08
C ASP A 505 27.56 10.91 24.31
N GLY A 506 27.89 10.34 25.48
CA GLY A 506 27.26 10.67 26.76
C GLY A 506 25.90 10.00 26.99
N VAL A 507 25.37 9.23 26.04
CA VAL A 507 24.14 8.46 26.19
C VAL A 507 24.46 6.97 26.31
N THR A 508 24.00 6.36 27.40
CA THR A 508 24.20 4.93 27.68
C THR A 508 22.88 4.25 27.99
N VAL A 509 22.51 3.21 27.24
CA VAL A 509 21.34 2.39 27.56
C VAL A 509 21.75 1.38 28.64
N THR A 510 21.31 1.61 29.88
CA THR A 510 21.72 0.80 31.04
C THR A 510 20.97 -0.53 31.10
N SER A 511 19.67 -0.53 30.78
CA SER A 511 18.88 -1.77 30.66
C SER A 511 17.66 -1.57 29.76
N CYS A 512 17.14 -2.67 29.21
CA CYS A 512 15.86 -2.71 28.53
C CYS A 512 15.14 -4.00 28.90
N SER A 513 13.83 -3.95 29.08
CA SER A 513 13.00 -5.12 29.37
C SER A 513 11.62 -4.99 28.74
N VAL A 514 10.95 -6.13 28.55
CA VAL A 514 9.54 -6.18 28.16
C VAL A 514 8.71 -6.83 29.24
N GLN A 515 7.48 -6.34 29.40
CA GLN A 515 6.52 -6.90 30.34
C GLN A 515 5.17 -7.06 29.62
N ALA A 516 4.82 -8.30 29.28
CA ALA A 516 3.50 -8.63 28.74
C ALA A 516 2.50 -8.88 29.88
N GLN A 517 1.22 -8.59 29.61
CA GLN A 517 0.16 -8.80 30.59
C GLN A 517 0.04 -10.28 30.97
N GLY A 518 0.22 -10.59 32.26
CA GLY A 518 0.12 -11.97 32.77
C GLY A 518 1.31 -12.88 32.44
N ALA A 519 2.41 -12.34 31.90
CA ALA A 519 3.63 -13.10 31.58
C ALA A 519 4.79 -12.73 32.52
N PRO A 520 5.80 -13.60 32.69
CA PRO A 520 7.07 -13.23 33.29
C PRO A 520 7.77 -12.07 32.56
N GLN A 521 8.65 -11.35 33.25
CA GLN A 521 9.48 -10.33 32.60
C GLN A 521 10.32 -10.96 31.48
N ASN A 522 10.43 -10.24 30.36
CA ASN A 522 11.14 -10.68 29.14
C ASN A 522 10.52 -11.90 28.44
N GLU A 523 9.25 -12.21 28.73
CA GLU A 523 8.44 -13.15 27.97
C GLU A 523 7.31 -12.41 27.22
N LEU A 524 7.24 -12.62 25.90
CA LEU A 524 6.13 -12.21 25.05
C LEU A 524 5.23 -13.41 24.82
N GLN A 525 3.92 -13.22 24.88
CA GLN A 525 2.94 -14.29 24.72
C GLN A 525 2.05 -14.07 23.50
N THR A 526 1.90 -15.14 22.71
CA THR A 526 1.06 -15.17 21.51
C THR A 526 -0.01 -16.25 21.61
N PHE A 527 -1.10 -16.06 20.87
CA PHE A 527 -2.29 -16.90 20.91
C PHE A 527 -3.09 -16.75 19.61
N TRP A 528 -4.11 -17.58 19.41
CA TRP A 528 -5.07 -17.43 18.31
C TRP A 528 -6.22 -16.52 18.73
N GLN A 529 -6.64 -15.62 17.85
CA GLN A 529 -7.84 -14.81 18.06
C GLN A 529 -8.85 -15.03 16.93
N GLN A 530 -10.12 -15.16 17.29
CA GLN A 530 -11.25 -15.13 16.37
C GLN A 530 -11.83 -13.72 16.28
N SER A 531 -12.01 -13.24 15.04
CA SER A 531 -12.59 -11.95 14.75
C SER A 531 -13.63 -12.05 13.65
N ASP A 532 -14.68 -11.22 13.76
CA ASP A 532 -15.81 -11.19 12.83
C ASP A 532 -15.71 -9.98 11.89
N VAL A 533 -15.98 -10.18 10.60
CA VAL A 533 -16.01 -9.12 9.58
C VAL A 533 -17.28 -9.23 8.75
N ASP A 534 -17.93 -8.10 8.51
CA ASP A 534 -19.12 -8.01 7.65
C ASP A 534 -18.73 -7.98 6.17
N LEU A 535 -19.31 -8.89 5.39
CA LEU A 535 -19.08 -9.03 3.96
C LEU A 535 -20.17 -8.40 3.09
N SER A 536 -21.23 -7.87 3.66
CA SER A 536 -22.43 -7.41 2.94
C SER A 536 -22.15 -6.47 1.76
N ARG A 537 -21.13 -5.61 1.87
CA ARG A 537 -20.73 -4.63 0.84
C ARG A 537 -20.02 -5.23 -0.38
N GLY A 538 -19.53 -6.46 -0.28
CA GLY A 538 -18.81 -7.14 -1.36
C GLY A 538 -19.63 -8.27 -1.99
N MET A 539 -20.81 -8.55 -1.44
CA MET A 539 -21.72 -9.60 -1.91
C MET A 539 -22.72 -9.02 -2.91
N ASP A 540 -22.40 -9.14 -4.18
CA ASP A 540 -23.25 -8.65 -5.27
C ASP A 540 -24.53 -9.49 -5.44
N PHE A 541 -25.63 -8.80 -5.72
CA PHE A 541 -26.94 -9.39 -6.03
C PHE A 541 -27.50 -10.30 -4.92
N GLN A 542 -27.14 -10.00 -3.65
CA GLN A 542 -27.68 -10.66 -2.47
C GLN A 542 -28.66 -9.74 -1.73
N PRO A 543 -29.61 -10.30 -0.96
CA PRO A 543 -30.42 -9.52 -0.04
C PRO A 543 -29.55 -8.65 0.88
N ARG A 544 -30.00 -7.44 1.18
CA ARG A 544 -29.30 -6.52 2.08
C ARG A 544 -29.30 -7.03 3.53
N GLY A 545 -28.49 -6.39 4.37
CA GLY A 545 -28.26 -6.74 5.76
C GLY A 545 -26.90 -7.40 5.97
N SER A 546 -26.33 -7.22 7.17
CA SER A 546 -25.00 -7.73 7.50
C SER A 546 -24.91 -9.25 7.40
N VAL A 547 -23.79 -9.75 6.88
CA VAL A 547 -23.43 -11.17 6.94
C VAL A 547 -21.99 -11.25 7.39
N PHE A 548 -21.80 -11.83 8.58
CA PHE A 548 -20.50 -11.90 9.21
C PHE A 548 -19.78 -13.18 8.84
N VAL A 549 -18.47 -13.08 8.63
CA VAL A 549 -17.56 -14.22 8.64
C VAL A 549 -16.62 -14.12 9.81
N ARG A 550 -16.32 -15.27 10.41
CA ARG A 550 -15.37 -15.40 11.51
C ARG A 550 -14.11 -16.07 11.01
N PHE A 551 -12.98 -15.39 11.13
CA PHE A 551 -11.66 -15.98 10.83
C PHE A 551 -10.78 -15.99 12.06
N THR A 552 -9.88 -16.95 12.12
CA THR A 552 -8.89 -17.07 13.19
C THR A 552 -7.54 -16.56 12.69
N HIS A 553 -6.89 -15.69 13.45
CA HIS A 553 -5.60 -15.10 13.13
C HIS A 553 -4.68 -15.10 14.36
N LEU A 554 -3.37 -14.96 14.15
CA LEU A 554 -2.41 -14.81 15.25
C LEU A 554 -2.70 -13.51 16.01
N ASN A 555 -2.43 -13.49 17.31
CA ASN A 555 -2.36 -12.26 18.09
C ASN A 555 -1.32 -12.39 19.23
N HIS A 556 -1.01 -11.28 19.89
CA HIS A 556 -0.11 -11.20 21.03
C HIS A 556 -0.76 -10.47 22.21
N ARG A 557 -0.35 -10.80 23.44
CA ARG A 557 -0.74 -10.04 24.62
C ARG A 557 -0.15 -8.63 24.55
N ALA A 558 -0.89 -7.63 25.02
CA ALA A 558 -0.37 -6.26 25.13
C ALA A 558 0.84 -6.27 26.07
N PHE A 559 1.84 -5.44 25.76
CA PHE A 559 3.09 -5.39 26.52
C PHE A 559 3.71 -3.99 26.48
N ASN A 560 4.57 -3.70 27.45
CA ASN A 560 5.31 -2.45 27.54
C ASN A 560 6.82 -2.72 27.46
N TYR A 561 7.54 -1.85 26.77
CA TYR A 561 8.98 -1.71 26.89
C TYR A 561 9.31 -0.78 28.06
N THR A 562 10.29 -1.15 28.88
CA THR A 562 10.91 -0.28 29.88
C THR A 562 12.39 -0.18 29.57
N ILE A 563 12.86 1.00 29.21
CA ILE A 563 14.24 1.27 28.77
C ILE A 563 14.85 2.31 29.70
N ASN A 564 15.93 1.95 30.38
CA ASN A 564 16.67 2.86 31.25
C ASN A 564 17.90 3.40 30.51
N VAL A 565 18.05 4.72 30.54
CA VAL A 565 19.08 5.45 29.80
C VAL A 565 19.74 6.47 30.71
N ASN A 566 21.06 6.45 30.79
CA ASN A 566 21.84 7.48 31.47
C ASN A 566 22.37 8.48 30.44
N ASN A 567 22.16 9.77 30.67
CA ASN A 567 22.71 10.87 29.86
C ASN A 567 23.66 11.70 30.72
N THR A 568 24.97 11.62 30.46
CA THR A 568 25.98 12.38 31.22
C THR A 568 26.13 13.83 30.75
N GLY A 569 25.55 14.19 29.60
CA GLY A 569 25.54 15.55 29.08
C GLY A 569 24.28 16.34 29.42
N GLY A 570 24.16 17.53 28.82
CA GLY A 570 22.94 18.35 28.92
C GLY A 570 21.71 17.70 28.27
N ALA A 571 20.54 18.29 28.53
CA ALA A 571 19.27 17.85 27.96
C ALA A 571 19.32 17.80 26.43
N ARG A 572 18.85 16.70 25.85
CA ARG A 572 18.97 16.41 24.40
C ARG A 572 17.89 15.44 23.94
N GLN A 573 17.73 15.32 22.64
CA GLN A 573 16.79 14.39 22.03
C GLN A 573 17.54 13.17 21.47
N GLY A 574 16.90 12.01 21.48
CA GLY A 574 17.38 10.81 20.80
C GLY A 574 16.25 10.15 20.01
N THR A 575 16.61 9.26 19.10
CA THR A 575 15.65 8.38 18.43
C THR A 575 15.81 6.98 19.03
N CYS A 576 14.76 6.48 19.69
CA CYS A 576 14.69 5.10 20.16
C CYS A 576 14.31 4.19 18.99
N ARG A 577 15.13 3.16 18.75
CA ARG A 577 14.94 2.16 17.69
C ARG A 577 14.91 0.78 18.33
N ILE A 578 13.87 0.00 18.08
CA ILE A 578 13.66 -1.30 18.69
C ILE A 578 13.55 -2.36 17.59
N PHE A 579 14.37 -3.41 17.70
CA PHE A 579 14.35 -4.54 16.79
C PHE A 579 14.34 -5.87 17.55
N ILE A 580 13.90 -6.94 16.90
CA ILE A 580 13.96 -8.30 17.43
C ILE A 580 14.44 -9.28 16.36
N ALA A 581 15.25 -10.27 16.76
CA ALA A 581 15.69 -11.36 15.88
C ALA A 581 15.72 -12.70 16.64
N PRO A 582 15.62 -13.85 15.95
CA PRO A 582 15.91 -15.15 16.53
C PRO A 582 17.33 -15.20 17.12
N ALA A 583 17.49 -15.85 18.27
CA ALA A 583 18.80 -15.93 18.95
C ALA A 583 19.74 -16.98 18.34
N ALA A 584 19.21 -17.97 17.62
CA ALA A 584 19.94 -19.08 17.04
C ALA A 584 19.51 -19.38 15.60
N ASP A 585 20.39 -20.02 14.83
CA ASP A 585 20.14 -20.50 13.46
C ASP A 585 19.25 -21.74 13.43
N GLU A 586 18.97 -22.26 12.23
CA GLU A 586 18.15 -23.45 12.01
C GLU A 586 18.64 -24.70 12.75
N ARG A 587 19.93 -24.74 13.11
CA ARG A 587 20.59 -25.87 13.77
C ARG A 587 20.66 -25.66 15.29
N GLY A 588 20.16 -24.53 15.79
CA GLY A 588 20.28 -24.13 17.20
C GLY A 588 21.63 -23.51 17.55
N ASN A 589 22.47 -23.16 16.57
CA ASN A 589 23.77 -22.54 16.82
C ASN A 589 23.64 -21.02 16.97
N PRO A 590 24.52 -20.37 17.76
CA PRO A 590 24.63 -18.91 17.76
C PRO A 590 24.95 -18.36 16.37
N TRP A 591 24.43 -17.18 16.06
CA TRP A 591 24.66 -16.54 14.78
C TRP A 591 26.06 -15.92 14.64
N LEU A 592 26.60 -15.95 13.42
CA LEU A 592 27.49 -14.89 12.96
C LEU A 592 26.65 -13.63 12.71
N PHE A 593 27.11 -12.48 13.19
CA PHE A 593 26.34 -11.25 13.11
C PHE A 593 26.08 -10.78 11.68
N GLN A 594 27.00 -11.06 10.75
CA GLN A 594 26.82 -10.83 9.31
C GLN A 594 25.53 -11.49 8.77
N ASP A 595 25.19 -12.68 9.28
CA ASP A 595 23.99 -13.41 8.86
C ASP A 595 22.75 -13.00 9.68
N GLN A 596 22.94 -12.66 10.96
CA GLN A 596 21.85 -12.23 11.83
C GLN A 596 21.29 -10.85 11.46
N LYS A 597 22.12 -9.94 10.91
CA LYS A 597 21.71 -8.54 10.62
C LYS A 597 20.42 -8.47 9.80
N GLY A 598 20.28 -9.35 8.80
CA GLY A 598 19.13 -9.40 7.90
C GLY A 598 17.87 -10.01 8.52
N LEU A 599 17.95 -10.53 9.75
CA LEU A 599 16.83 -11.14 10.48
C LEU A 599 16.25 -10.20 11.56
N PHE A 600 16.86 -9.03 11.79
CA PHE A 600 16.30 -8.05 12.72
C PHE A 600 15.05 -7.41 12.13
N VAL A 601 13.92 -7.70 12.78
CA VAL A 601 12.62 -7.13 12.49
C VAL A 601 12.45 -5.85 13.30
N GLU A 602 12.12 -4.75 12.64
CA GLU A 602 11.77 -3.49 13.29
C GLU A 602 10.45 -3.65 14.05
N LEU A 603 10.46 -3.28 15.33
CA LEU A 603 9.27 -3.28 16.20
C LEU A 603 8.76 -1.86 16.50
N ASP A 604 9.65 -0.87 16.58
CA ASP A 604 9.26 0.52 16.85
C ASP A 604 10.40 1.51 16.57
N ARG A 605 10.05 2.74 16.22
CA ARG A 605 10.94 3.88 16.09
C ARG A 605 10.25 5.17 16.53
N PHE A 606 10.78 5.82 17.56
CA PHE A 606 10.17 7.05 18.10
C PHE A 606 11.20 7.99 18.74
N VAL A 607 10.86 9.28 18.80
CA VAL A 607 11.70 10.32 19.41
C VAL A 607 11.53 10.34 20.92
N VAL A 608 12.64 10.52 21.65
CA VAL A 608 12.68 10.63 23.12
C VAL A 608 13.42 11.88 23.56
N ASN A 609 12.96 12.50 24.65
CA ASN A 609 13.62 13.63 25.29
C ASN A 609 14.37 13.12 26.52
N LEU A 610 15.71 13.29 26.53
CA LEU A 610 16.59 12.83 27.60
C LEU A 610 17.03 14.01 28.47
N ARG A 611 16.74 13.94 29.77
CA ARG A 611 17.26 14.86 30.78
C ARG A 611 18.68 14.43 31.17
N GLN A 612 19.44 15.30 31.80
CA GLN A 612 20.72 14.92 32.39
C GLN A 612 20.49 13.87 33.50
N GLY A 613 21.36 12.86 33.58
CA GLY A 613 21.26 11.75 34.51
C GLY A 613 20.39 10.60 34.00
N GLN A 614 19.75 9.88 34.93
CA GLN A 614 18.96 8.69 34.63
C GLN A 614 17.58 9.07 34.05
N ASN A 615 17.16 8.34 33.02
CA ASN A 615 15.86 8.45 32.38
C ASN A 615 15.25 7.04 32.27
N THR A 616 13.96 6.92 32.55
CA THR A 616 13.19 5.70 32.29
C THR A 616 12.16 6.00 31.20
N ILE A 617 12.28 5.31 30.07
CA ILE A 617 11.39 5.42 28.93
C ILE A 617 10.45 4.21 28.98
N THR A 618 9.14 4.49 29.02
CA THR A 618 8.10 3.47 28.89
C THR A 618 7.40 3.64 27.55
N ARG A 619 7.24 2.55 26.80
CA ARG A 619 6.59 2.56 25.49
C ARG A 619 5.65 1.37 25.37
N ARG A 620 4.39 1.61 25.00
CA ARG A 620 3.40 0.53 24.84
C ARG A 620 3.48 -0.08 23.44
N SER A 621 3.16 -1.36 23.32
CA SER A 621 3.19 -2.06 22.02
C SER A 621 2.13 -1.58 21.02
N ASP A 622 1.04 -0.97 21.49
CA ASP A 622 -0.01 -0.35 20.67
C ASP A 622 0.38 1.03 20.10
N GLN A 623 1.54 1.56 20.48
CA GLN A 623 2.07 2.84 19.97
C GLN A 623 3.12 2.64 18.86
N SER A 624 3.39 1.40 18.44
CA SER A 624 4.44 1.06 17.48
C SER A 624 4.32 1.88 16.20
N SER A 625 5.46 2.41 15.72
CA SER A 625 5.54 3.13 14.44
C SER A 625 5.43 2.23 13.19
N VAL A 626 5.28 0.91 13.38
CA VAL A 626 5.26 -0.11 12.32
C VAL A 626 3.82 -0.50 11.96
N THR A 627 2.90 -0.45 12.93
CA THR A 627 1.61 -1.12 12.85
C THR A 627 0.42 -0.18 12.76
N ILE A 628 -0.71 -0.72 12.31
CA ILE A 628 -2.03 -0.12 12.47
C ILE A 628 -2.92 -1.06 13.29
N PRO A 629 -3.85 -0.53 14.11
CA PRO A 629 -4.69 -1.37 14.95
C PRO A 629 -5.73 -2.12 14.13
N PHE A 630 -6.32 -3.17 14.72
CA PHE A 630 -7.23 -4.10 14.05
C PHE A 630 -8.40 -3.36 13.40
N GLU A 631 -8.96 -2.39 14.12
CA GLU A 631 -10.10 -1.61 13.68
C GLU A 631 -9.76 -0.88 12.39
N ARG A 632 -8.51 -0.43 12.19
CA ARG A 632 -8.07 0.22 10.92
C ARG A 632 -7.97 -0.74 9.75
N THR A 633 -7.60 -1.98 10.01
CA THR A 633 -7.42 -3.02 8.97
C THR A 633 -8.79 -3.52 8.47
N PHE A 634 -9.74 -3.72 9.38
CA PHE A 634 -11.02 -4.39 9.13
C PHE A 634 -12.25 -3.47 9.30
N ARG A 635 -12.06 -2.14 9.18
CA ARG A 635 -13.07 -1.08 9.46
C ARG A 635 -14.43 -1.38 8.85
N ASN A 636 -15.50 -1.27 9.65
CA ASN A 636 -16.83 -0.93 9.15
C ASN A 636 -17.12 0.56 9.44
N LEU A 637 -17.14 1.39 8.38
CA LEU A 637 -17.32 2.85 8.45
C LEU A 637 -18.68 3.32 9.04
N GLU A 638 -19.64 2.42 9.24
CA GLU A 638 -21.00 2.73 9.70
C GLU A 638 -21.28 2.26 11.14
N ALA A 639 -20.79 1.07 11.55
CA ALA A 639 -21.13 0.47 12.84
C ALA A 639 -20.31 0.99 14.06
N ASN A 640 -19.12 1.56 13.85
CA ASN A 640 -18.17 1.90 14.93
C ASN A 640 -17.60 3.32 14.83
N ARG A 641 -18.27 4.23 14.11
CA ARG A 641 -17.79 5.60 13.93
C ARG A 641 -18.03 6.42 15.20
N PRO A 642 -16.99 6.96 15.87
CA PRO A 642 -17.17 7.85 17.01
C PRO A 642 -17.96 9.11 16.61
N ALA A 643 -18.75 9.67 17.51
CA ALA A 643 -19.59 10.83 17.21
C ALA A 643 -18.82 12.16 17.03
N GLY A 644 -17.52 12.21 17.35
CA GLY A 644 -16.67 13.41 17.27
C GLY A 644 -15.35 13.30 18.04
N GLY A 645 -14.54 14.36 17.98
CA GLY A 645 -13.27 14.52 18.73
C GLY A 645 -12.07 13.73 18.18
N ASP A 646 -10.99 13.66 18.95
CA ASP A 646 -9.74 12.95 18.61
C ASP A 646 -9.98 11.48 18.24
N ALA A 647 -10.98 10.84 18.84
CA ALA A 647 -11.38 9.47 18.51
C ALA A 647 -11.93 9.35 17.07
N LEU A 648 -12.67 10.35 16.59
CA LEU A 648 -13.14 10.42 15.21
C LEU A 648 -11.97 10.69 14.25
N GLU A 649 -11.02 11.55 14.61
CA GLU A 649 -9.81 11.80 13.82
C GLU A 649 -8.91 10.56 13.73
N GLN A 650 -8.75 9.81 14.83
CA GLN A 650 -8.03 8.53 14.88
C GLN A 650 -8.77 7.39 14.15
N PHE A 651 -10.11 7.43 14.14
CA PHE A 651 -10.95 6.49 13.41
C PHE A 651 -10.89 6.72 11.90
N ASN A 652 -10.75 7.97 11.45
CA ASN A 652 -10.96 8.30 10.05
C ASN A 652 -9.82 7.81 9.11
N PHE A 653 -8.50 7.82 9.43
CA PHE A 653 -7.52 7.74 8.32
C PHE A 653 -6.45 6.60 8.33
N CYS A 654 -6.05 6.22 7.10
CA CYS A 654 -4.95 5.36 6.58
C CYS A 654 -4.97 3.83 6.78
N GLY A 655 -5.03 3.10 5.66
CA GLY A 655 -4.99 1.62 5.59
C GLY A 655 -3.61 1.00 5.30
N CYS A 656 -2.58 1.80 4.99
CA CYS A 656 -1.21 1.29 4.90
C CYS A 656 -0.60 1.18 6.30
N GLY A 657 -0.29 -0.04 6.72
CA GLY A 657 0.56 -0.34 7.89
C GLY A 657 0.51 -1.82 8.21
N TRP A 658 1.51 -2.33 8.93
CA TRP A 658 1.54 -3.73 9.33
C TRP A 658 0.38 -4.02 10.30
N PRO A 659 -0.30 -5.17 10.21
CA PRO A 659 -1.36 -5.48 11.18
C PRO A 659 -0.80 -5.63 12.60
N GLN A 660 -1.39 -4.91 13.58
CA GLN A 660 -0.96 -4.95 14.98
C GLN A 660 -0.87 -6.38 15.53
N HIS A 661 -1.82 -7.24 15.17
CA HIS A 661 -1.87 -8.63 15.66
C HIS A 661 -0.70 -9.50 15.16
N LEU A 662 0.05 -9.05 14.16
CA LEU A 662 1.29 -9.69 13.68
C LEU A 662 2.56 -8.90 14.06
N LEU A 663 2.51 -7.98 15.03
CA LEU A 663 3.69 -7.24 15.47
C LEU A 663 4.83 -8.18 15.90
N ILE A 664 4.46 -9.25 16.64
CA ILE A 664 5.36 -10.27 17.18
C ILE A 664 5.15 -11.59 16.43
N ALA A 665 6.25 -12.27 16.10
CA ALA A 665 6.21 -13.60 15.49
C ALA A 665 5.49 -14.62 16.37
N LYS A 666 4.99 -15.72 15.80
CA LYS A 666 4.24 -16.73 16.55
C LYS A 666 5.03 -17.30 17.73
N GLY A 667 6.32 -17.57 17.58
CA GLY A 667 7.11 -18.29 18.59
C GLY A 667 6.69 -19.75 18.73
N THR A 668 7.11 -20.40 19.80
CA THR A 668 6.85 -21.84 20.05
C THR A 668 6.22 -22.07 21.42
N PRO A 669 5.52 -23.20 21.64
CA PRO A 669 5.01 -23.56 22.97
C PRO A 669 6.09 -23.64 24.05
N GLU A 670 7.28 -24.10 23.68
CA GLU A 670 8.45 -24.22 24.58
C GLU A 670 9.10 -22.86 24.86
N GLY A 671 8.88 -21.89 23.97
CA GLY A 671 9.42 -20.55 24.03
C GLY A 671 10.59 -20.37 23.05
N LEU A 672 10.37 -19.54 22.03
CA LEU A 672 11.40 -19.20 21.04
C LEU A 672 12.34 -18.14 21.60
N ARG A 673 13.62 -18.47 21.74
CA ARG A 673 14.65 -17.56 22.24
C ARG A 673 15.01 -16.50 21.20
N CYS A 674 14.98 -15.24 21.60
CA CYS A 674 15.18 -14.08 20.74
C CYS A 674 16.12 -13.05 21.38
N HIS A 675 16.70 -12.19 20.53
CA HIS A 675 17.43 -11.00 20.95
C HIS A 675 16.56 -9.78 20.70
N LEU A 676 16.12 -9.10 21.77
CA LEU A 676 15.54 -7.76 21.70
C LEU A 676 16.67 -6.74 21.71
N PHE A 677 16.75 -5.94 20.67
CA PHE A 677 17.77 -4.90 20.51
C PHE A 677 17.13 -3.51 20.68
N VAL A 678 17.77 -2.65 21.44
CA VAL A 678 17.39 -1.24 21.62
C VAL A 678 18.61 -0.36 21.33
N MET A 679 18.38 0.69 20.56
CA MET A 679 19.36 1.74 20.29
C MET A 679 18.74 3.12 20.53
N ILE A 680 19.50 4.03 21.14
CA ILE A 680 19.18 5.45 21.19
C ILE A 680 20.16 6.21 20.29
N SER A 681 19.77 6.55 19.06
CA SER A 681 20.62 7.30 18.12
C SER A 681 20.50 8.81 18.29
N ASN A 682 21.51 9.54 17.83
CA ASN A 682 21.54 11.00 17.88
C ASN A 682 20.46 11.62 16.97
N TYR A 683 19.48 12.29 17.59
CA TYR A 683 18.35 12.90 16.86
C TYR A 683 18.78 13.95 15.84
N ALA A 684 19.89 14.66 16.06
CA ALA A 684 20.39 15.66 15.11
C ALA A 684 20.77 15.04 13.75
N ASP A 685 21.19 13.78 13.75
CA ASP A 685 21.56 13.05 12.54
C ASP A 685 20.37 12.37 11.86
N ASP A 686 19.30 12.14 12.62
CA ASP A 686 18.13 11.37 12.23
C ASP A 686 16.99 12.25 11.73
N ARG A 687 16.84 13.46 12.29
CA ARG A 687 15.68 14.32 12.04
C ARG A 687 15.59 14.77 10.58
N VAL A 688 14.35 14.84 10.09
CA VAL A 688 13.99 15.51 8.84
C VAL A 688 13.13 16.72 9.20
N VAL A 689 13.55 17.92 8.81
CA VAL A 689 12.85 19.16 9.16
C VAL A 689 11.61 19.29 8.26
N GLN A 690 10.45 18.99 8.82
CA GLN A 690 9.14 19.09 8.16
C GLN A 690 8.02 19.08 9.21
N ASP A 691 6.81 19.44 8.79
CA ASP A 691 5.61 19.26 9.61
C ASP A 691 5.12 17.82 9.54
N THR A 692 5.21 17.11 10.67
CA THR A 692 4.74 15.74 10.87
C THR A 692 3.48 15.67 11.74
N GLN A 693 2.88 16.80 12.11
CA GLN A 693 1.59 16.87 12.81
C GLN A 693 0.45 16.74 11.79
N VAL A 694 0.51 15.64 11.03
CA VAL A 694 -0.49 15.30 10.03
C VAL A 694 -1.30 14.10 10.51
N PRO A 695 -2.58 14.00 10.11
CA PRO A 695 -3.32 12.75 10.25
C PRO A 695 -2.50 11.60 9.63
N CYS A 696 -2.47 10.44 10.30
CA CYS A 696 -1.70 9.23 9.91
C CYS A 696 -0.17 9.31 10.01
N ASN A 697 0.36 9.31 11.23
CA ASN A 697 1.81 9.14 11.47
C ASN A 697 2.17 7.83 12.19
N ASP A 698 1.19 6.98 12.48
CA ASP A 698 1.38 5.84 13.38
C ASP A 698 2.11 4.64 12.71
N ALA A 699 2.09 4.53 11.37
CA ALA A 699 2.71 3.40 10.63
C ALA A 699 3.86 3.83 9.70
N SER A 700 4.58 4.89 10.09
CA SER A 700 5.55 5.55 9.21
C SER A 700 6.79 4.70 8.90
N SER A 701 7.08 3.63 9.63
CA SER A 701 8.24 2.76 9.37
C SER A 701 8.17 2.12 7.98
N TYR A 702 7.02 1.53 7.60
CA TYR A 702 6.84 0.85 6.30
C TYR A 702 6.04 1.66 5.28
N CYS A 703 5.30 2.68 5.73
CA CYS A 703 4.42 3.46 4.85
C CYS A 703 4.86 4.92 4.68
N GLY A 704 5.91 5.37 5.37
CA GLY A 704 6.28 6.79 5.39
C GLY A 704 5.15 7.67 5.94
N ILE A 705 5.18 8.96 5.58
CA ILE A 705 4.11 9.90 5.93
C ILE A 705 3.51 10.41 4.62
N LYS A 706 2.17 10.40 4.53
CA LYS A 706 1.44 10.84 3.34
C LYS A 706 1.82 12.29 2.98
N ASP A 707 2.18 12.52 1.71
CA ASP A 707 2.56 13.84 1.16
C ASP A 707 3.66 14.57 1.96
N ARG A 708 4.57 13.80 2.56
CA ARG A 708 5.71 14.28 3.35
C ARG A 708 6.96 13.46 3.02
N LEU A 709 8.12 13.90 3.51
CA LEU A 709 9.35 13.14 3.44
C LEU A 709 9.31 11.99 4.45
N TYR A 710 10.05 10.91 4.18
CA TYR A 710 10.23 9.84 5.16
C TYR A 710 10.84 10.42 6.45
N PRO A 711 10.27 10.16 7.65
CA PRO A 711 10.58 10.94 8.87
C PRO A 711 11.90 10.58 9.57
N ASP A 712 12.82 9.92 8.87
CA ASP A 712 14.13 9.53 9.39
C ASP A 712 15.17 9.61 8.27
N ARG A 713 16.20 10.44 8.43
CA ARG A 713 17.25 10.68 7.44
C ARG A 713 18.18 9.47 7.29
N ARG A 714 18.25 8.59 8.28
CA ARG A 714 19.05 7.36 8.20
C ARG A 714 18.51 6.44 7.11
N SER A 715 19.36 5.54 6.61
CA SER A 715 18.87 4.50 5.69
C SER A 715 17.86 3.62 6.42
N MET A 716 16.82 3.19 5.71
CA MET A 716 15.80 2.33 6.27
C MET A 716 16.43 0.98 6.65
N GLY A 717 16.20 0.54 7.89
CA GLY A 717 16.88 -0.61 8.50
C GLY A 717 18.11 -0.28 9.35
N TYR A 718 18.47 1.00 9.47
CA TYR A 718 19.55 1.42 10.36
C TYR A 718 19.31 0.94 11.81
N PRO A 719 20.30 0.30 12.45
CA PRO A 719 21.72 0.22 12.06
C PRO A 719 22.15 -1.09 11.37
N PHE A 720 21.21 -1.95 10.96
CA PHE A 720 21.48 -3.30 10.46
C PHE A 720 21.51 -3.42 8.93
N ASP A 721 21.24 -2.32 8.21
CA ASP A 721 21.17 -2.34 6.74
C ASP A 721 22.54 -2.51 6.07
N ARG A 722 23.65 -2.32 6.77
CA ARG A 722 25.02 -2.42 6.22
C ARG A 722 25.84 -3.55 6.84
N ALA A 723 26.93 -3.89 6.17
CA ALA A 723 27.92 -4.81 6.71
C ALA A 723 28.48 -4.32 8.06
N PRO A 724 28.76 -5.22 9.02
CA PRO A 724 29.41 -4.90 10.28
C PRO A 724 30.83 -4.36 10.09
N ARG A 725 31.29 -3.58 11.09
CA ARG A 725 32.67 -3.08 11.17
C ARG A 725 33.69 -4.23 11.13
N ASP A 726 34.91 -3.94 10.68
CA ASP A 726 35.99 -4.93 10.71
C ASP A 726 36.22 -5.47 12.13
N GLY A 727 36.44 -6.78 12.24
CA GLY A 727 36.60 -7.49 13.52
C GLY A 727 35.29 -7.73 14.31
N VAL A 728 34.12 -7.30 13.82
CA VAL A 728 32.83 -7.60 14.44
C VAL A 728 32.24 -8.86 13.84
N SER A 729 32.31 -9.98 14.56
CA SER A 729 31.70 -11.26 14.17
C SER A 729 30.44 -11.61 14.96
N THR A 730 30.23 -10.99 16.12
CA THR A 730 29.10 -11.24 17.02
C THR A 730 28.28 -9.97 17.28
N LEU A 731 27.00 -10.15 17.62
CA LEU A 731 26.13 -9.04 18.00
C LEU A 731 26.71 -8.25 19.20
N GLN A 732 27.35 -8.93 20.15
CA GLN A 732 27.94 -8.28 21.32
C GLN A 732 29.09 -7.33 20.96
N GLN A 733 29.90 -7.67 19.95
CA GLN A 733 30.97 -6.81 19.43
C GLN A 733 30.45 -5.62 18.61
N PHE A 734 29.22 -5.72 18.10
CA PHE A 734 28.59 -4.63 17.35
C PHE A 734 28.16 -3.47 18.27
N LEU A 735 27.80 -3.77 19.52
CA LEU A 735 27.20 -2.80 20.43
C LEU A 735 28.11 -1.61 20.75
N THR A 736 27.51 -0.42 20.82
CA THR A 736 28.06 0.81 21.40
C THR A 736 27.31 1.15 22.70
N SER A 737 27.75 2.17 23.47
CA SER A 737 27.16 2.46 24.79
C SER A 737 25.67 2.79 24.75
N ASN A 738 25.21 3.41 23.66
CA ASN A 738 23.82 3.74 23.38
C ASN A 738 22.98 2.57 22.84
N MET A 739 23.52 1.34 22.85
CA MET A 739 22.84 0.13 22.43
C MET A 739 22.76 -0.89 23.57
N ARG A 740 21.70 -1.71 23.58
CA ARG A 740 21.55 -2.84 24.50
C ARG A 740 20.83 -3.99 23.80
N VAL A 741 21.23 -5.21 24.14
CA VAL A 741 20.52 -6.44 23.79
C VAL A 741 19.99 -7.08 25.06
N GLN A 742 18.73 -7.48 25.03
CA GLN A 742 18.07 -8.23 26.08
C GLN A 742 17.60 -9.57 25.50
N PRO A 743 18.04 -10.72 26.05
CA PRO A 743 17.41 -12.00 25.76
C PRO A 743 15.94 -11.96 26.16
N VAL A 744 15.06 -12.34 25.24
CA VAL A 744 13.61 -12.47 25.46
C VAL A 744 13.12 -13.79 24.88
N THR A 745 11.96 -14.25 25.35
CA THR A 745 11.33 -15.48 24.86
C THR A 745 9.95 -15.16 24.29
N ILE A 746 9.60 -15.73 23.14
CA ILE A 746 8.26 -15.66 22.57
C ILE A 746 7.58 -17.01 22.76
N ARG A 747 6.53 -17.06 23.59
CA ARG A 747 5.78 -18.29 23.90
C ARG A 747 4.41 -18.29 23.25
N PHE A 748 4.17 -19.31 22.42
CA PHE A 748 2.85 -19.55 21.83
C PHE A 748 1.99 -20.41 22.74
N THR A 749 0.82 -19.90 23.15
CA THR A 749 -0.05 -20.59 24.12
C THR A 749 -0.98 -21.63 23.50
N GLY A 750 -1.19 -21.60 22.18
CA GLY A 750 -2.14 -22.49 21.49
C GLY A 750 -3.63 -22.21 21.77
N ARG A 751 -3.95 -21.27 22.67
CA ARG A 751 -5.34 -20.94 23.02
C ARG A 751 -5.99 -20.10 21.94
N THR A 752 -7.29 -20.31 21.75
CA THR A 752 -8.12 -19.47 20.87
C THR A 752 -9.04 -18.60 21.72
N GLU A 753 -9.00 -17.30 21.50
CA GLU A 753 -9.79 -16.31 22.22
C GLU A 753 -10.69 -15.56 21.25
N ARG A 754 -11.89 -15.17 21.70
CA ARG A 754 -12.73 -14.28 20.92
C ARG A 754 -12.34 -12.83 21.18
N ARG A 755 -12.26 -12.04 20.11
CA ARG A 755 -12.17 -10.58 20.24
C ARG A 755 -13.47 -10.09 20.91
N GLN A 756 -13.32 -9.45 22.07
CA GLN A 756 -14.42 -8.81 22.79
C GLN A 756 -14.81 -7.48 22.14
#